data_AF-A0A423WI58-F1
#
_entry.id   AF-A0A423WI58-F1
#
_cell.length_a   1.000
_cell.length_b   1.000
_cell.length_c   1.000
_cell.angle_alpha   90.00
_cell.angle_beta   90.00
_cell.angle_gamma   90.00
#
_symmetry.space_group_name_H-M   'P 1'
#
loop_
_entity.id
_entity.type
_entity.pdbx_description
1 polymer ?
#
loop_
_entity_poly.entity_id
_entity_poly.type
_entity_poly.pdbx_seq_one_letter_code
_entity_poly.pdbx_strand_id
1 'polypeptide(L)'
;MGSSIESWFSQGENKLSSPSGAKSLGRSPTLPQSPPPLDAFSMYEMVHIQPGEFRVFQLDPSQDPSAPVVVHLLKASLADPPPYDALSYRWSGSSGHTINVNGAELGVTENLFSALHSLRQTAGSLPLTLWVDSICINQASTQERSQQVPYMGQIYTQAQTVRVWLGDEEPGAQAAFDLLRDCGRSQAPDVVDRVLRDEAGTRALTEILHRPYWGRMWMFQEIVLAPNALVHCGHYEVPWAYIQWLDKVTADGRLWLGLQVDKPWIVDFRESLLGIYHFSLPKKDYRNIKAVVLPTRKLACLDPRDKLYALLGVCSTLAKTIKVDYSIPTRDVYTDFAKGQIASDRELYTLLSAGLWDPANGEDLDLPSWVPDIRGTAGFDERYLGAAFREYFNAAGDGAPHFAFSENRGHSVLEVEALLFDTVGTCADFAVDDEQRRKALIDTFCLTADGADLSVTKLRSLFQAVVFVEAISEDTERVQRNVLGFFEDLRQLYGSRPSLTQFLESFEDVGLHILQHGGGNPLELFSGEELHHNRLEYLSRFIFKMLASTLLVPAFLGFVPLATAIAFPGAVGFGADATGGTGGTECVVTTLDDSGSGSFRDCVSESGRIVTFGISGYIQLESAVSLSSDLTINGSTAPDPGIGIMAGEVSASDQDNIIIVNMRFRQGTLDSDTGKSAFNMGKSSNIILDHCSFAYGQWDTIDAVGAVNFTVSNSIIAFPIGQQFGAHVETGPSTFFGNLWVSAHNRQPLAKDDNQYINNVIYNYQAAYTAANTGGNFSHDIINNYFIAGPSTSSPDDRYFQMKANQDVYATGNYGDSSLDGELNGAQENSVGDATVLDAPWASTSTGIVEWTAAEAVTNVLASAGASPRDEVDTLVVSQVESYGTEGGLYKDQDDTGLSNGGYGTL
;
A
#
# COMPACT_ATOMS: atom_id res chain seq x y z
N MET A 1 -47.60 -52.86 13.52
CA MET A 1 -48.39 -52.72 12.27
C MET A 1 -47.36 -52.66 11.15
N GLY A 2 -47.03 -53.69 10.36
CA GLY A 2 -47.71 -54.94 10.02
C GLY A 2 -48.40 -54.83 8.66
N SER A 3 -47.88 -55.55 7.64
CA SER A 3 -48.45 -55.88 6.30
C SER A 3 -48.52 -54.74 5.27
N SER A 4 -48.32 -54.90 3.95
CA SER A 4 -48.33 -56.03 2.97
C SER A 4 -47.62 -55.55 1.68
N ILE A 5 -46.69 -56.22 0.99
CA ILE A 5 -46.71 -57.45 0.14
C ILE A 5 -47.66 -57.42 -1.09
N GLU A 6 -46.99 -57.42 -2.26
CA GLU A 6 -47.21 -58.10 -3.56
C GLU A 6 -48.53 -58.02 -4.33
N SER A 7 -48.43 -57.82 -5.65
CA SER A 7 -49.18 -58.63 -6.63
C SER A 7 -48.65 -58.49 -8.10
N TRP A 8 -48.51 -59.64 -8.79
CA TRP A 8 -48.60 -59.92 -10.26
C TRP A 8 -47.25 -60.22 -10.96
N PHE A 9 -46.98 -61.36 -11.61
CA PHE A 9 -47.80 -62.48 -12.12
C PHE A 9 -47.00 -63.80 -12.15
N SER A 10 -47.69 -64.93 -12.04
CA SER A 10 -47.19 -66.30 -12.29
C SER A 10 -47.76 -66.87 -13.60
N GLN A 11 -47.02 -67.81 -14.22
CA GLN A 11 -47.46 -69.16 -14.63
C GLN A 11 -46.67 -69.71 -15.84
N GLY A 12 -46.24 -70.98 -15.75
CA GLY A 12 -45.95 -71.81 -16.92
C GLY A 12 -44.85 -72.87 -16.73
N GLU A 13 -45.14 -73.98 -16.05
CA GLU A 13 -44.32 -75.21 -16.06
C GLU A 13 -44.64 -76.10 -17.29
N ASN A 14 -43.63 -76.82 -17.85
CA ASN A 14 -43.75 -78.25 -18.19
C ASN A 14 -42.45 -78.93 -18.70
N LYS A 15 -41.99 -79.92 -17.92
CA LYS A 15 -41.51 -81.31 -18.21
C LYS A 15 -40.51 -81.67 -19.35
N LEU A 16 -39.30 -82.08 -18.89
CA LEU A 16 -38.48 -83.28 -19.16
C LEU A 16 -38.56 -84.06 -20.50
N SER A 17 -37.39 -84.23 -21.14
CA SER A 17 -36.82 -85.55 -21.52
C SER A 17 -35.32 -85.46 -21.90
N SER A 18 -34.53 -86.46 -21.50
CA SER A 18 -33.14 -86.72 -21.92
C SER A 18 -33.07 -88.15 -22.50
N PRO A 19 -32.10 -88.51 -23.38
CA PRO A 19 -30.81 -88.98 -22.87
C PRO A 19 -29.55 -88.82 -23.78
N SER A 20 -28.40 -88.90 -23.09
CA SER A 20 -27.13 -89.57 -23.46
C SER A 20 -26.21 -89.03 -24.56
N GLY A 21 -24.99 -88.66 -24.13
CA GLY A 21 -23.80 -88.53 -24.99
C GLY A 21 -22.66 -87.75 -24.36
N ALA A 22 -21.98 -88.31 -23.35
CA ALA A 22 -20.93 -87.67 -22.57
C ALA A 22 -19.63 -87.38 -23.36
N LYS A 23 -19.03 -86.21 -23.13
CA LYS A 23 -17.58 -86.01 -22.89
C LYS A 23 -17.35 -84.67 -22.19
N SER A 24 -16.68 -84.73 -21.04
CA SER A 24 -16.36 -83.63 -20.13
C SER A 24 -15.31 -82.67 -20.68
N LEU A 25 -15.44 -81.37 -20.37
CA LEU A 25 -14.40 -80.53 -19.75
C LEU A 25 -14.99 -79.14 -19.45
N GLY A 26 -14.89 -78.70 -18.21
CA GLY A 26 -15.62 -77.55 -17.67
C GLY A 26 -15.09 -76.18 -18.10
N ARG A 27 -16.00 -75.20 -18.11
CA ARG A 27 -15.78 -73.79 -17.75
C ARG A 27 -17.14 -73.09 -17.61
N SER A 28 -17.26 -72.26 -16.58
CA SER A 28 -18.43 -71.48 -16.17
C SER A 28 -18.95 -70.54 -17.27
N PRO A 29 -20.22 -70.10 -17.23
CA PRO A 29 -20.79 -69.21 -18.24
C PRO A 29 -20.11 -67.84 -18.19
N THR A 30 -19.61 -67.39 -19.34
CA THR A 30 -19.12 -66.03 -19.55
C THR A 30 -20.27 -65.03 -19.46
N LEU A 31 -20.10 -64.02 -18.60
CA LEU A 31 -20.86 -62.77 -18.59
C LEU A 31 -20.83 -62.10 -19.98
N PRO A 32 -21.82 -61.25 -20.33
CA PRO A 32 -21.82 -60.51 -21.58
C PRO A 32 -20.50 -59.75 -21.75
N GLN A 33 -19.91 -59.84 -22.95
CA GLN A 33 -18.73 -59.07 -23.30
C GLN A 33 -19.01 -57.59 -23.06
N SER A 34 -18.15 -56.95 -22.28
CA SER A 34 -18.10 -55.50 -22.10
C SER A 34 -18.07 -54.84 -23.49
N PRO A 35 -18.81 -53.73 -23.68
CA PRO A 35 -18.69 -52.94 -24.90
C PRO A 35 -17.21 -52.55 -25.11
N PRO A 36 -16.76 -52.40 -26.38
CA PRO A 36 -15.38 -52.00 -26.65
C PRO A 36 -15.08 -50.67 -25.93
N PRO A 37 -13.83 -50.48 -25.47
CA PRO A 37 -13.45 -49.24 -24.80
C PRO A 37 -13.75 -48.07 -25.72
N LEU A 38 -14.55 -47.14 -25.21
CA LEU A 38 -14.86 -45.88 -25.87
C LEU A 38 -13.56 -45.07 -25.99
N ASP A 39 -13.31 -44.46 -27.15
CA ASP A 39 -12.18 -43.55 -27.30
C ASP A 39 -12.49 -42.19 -26.64
N ALA A 40 -11.44 -41.41 -26.33
CA ALA A 40 -11.58 -40.12 -25.66
C ALA A 40 -12.38 -39.08 -26.46
N PHE A 41 -12.59 -39.28 -27.78
CA PHE A 41 -13.44 -38.41 -28.59
C PHE A 41 -14.93 -38.71 -28.34
N SER A 42 -15.29 -40.00 -28.33
CA SER A 42 -16.67 -40.47 -28.13
C SER A 42 -17.25 -40.09 -26.76
N MET A 43 -16.42 -39.95 -25.72
CA MET A 43 -16.91 -39.56 -24.38
C MET A 43 -17.47 -38.13 -24.34
N TYR A 44 -16.85 -37.18 -25.05
CA TYR A 44 -17.29 -35.79 -25.10
C TYR A 44 -18.51 -35.60 -26.01
N GLU A 45 -18.65 -36.43 -27.05
CA GLU A 45 -19.83 -36.45 -27.92
C GLU A 45 -21.07 -36.97 -27.18
N MET A 46 -20.91 -37.96 -26.29
CA MET A 46 -22.00 -38.47 -25.45
C MET A 46 -22.53 -37.43 -24.45
N VAL A 47 -21.70 -36.45 -24.08
CA VAL A 47 -22.05 -35.35 -23.16
C VAL A 47 -21.83 -34.00 -23.85
N HIS A 48 -22.48 -33.80 -24.99
CA HIS A 48 -22.35 -32.57 -25.76
C HIS A 48 -22.96 -31.34 -25.04
N ILE A 49 -22.22 -30.22 -25.04
CA ILE A 49 -22.58 -28.96 -24.37
C ILE A 49 -22.86 -27.84 -25.38
N GLN A 50 -23.86 -27.02 -25.09
CA GLN A 50 -24.26 -25.83 -25.86
C GLN A 50 -23.72 -24.56 -25.19
N PRO A 51 -23.83 -23.37 -25.82
CA PRO A 51 -23.57 -22.10 -25.15
C PRO A 51 -24.39 -21.98 -23.85
N GLY A 52 -23.76 -21.52 -22.77
CA GLY A 52 -24.40 -21.45 -21.45
C GLY A 52 -24.32 -22.75 -20.63
N GLU A 53 -23.71 -23.82 -21.17
CA GLU A 53 -23.58 -25.12 -20.51
C GLU A 53 -22.10 -25.50 -20.32
N PHE A 54 -21.83 -26.30 -19.29
CA PHE A 54 -20.51 -26.85 -18.96
C PHE A 54 -20.65 -28.29 -18.45
N ARG A 55 -19.52 -28.98 -18.21
CA ARG A 55 -19.52 -30.33 -17.63
C ARG A 55 -18.98 -30.31 -16.21
N VAL A 56 -19.50 -31.18 -15.36
CA VAL A 56 -18.90 -31.60 -14.08
C VAL A 56 -18.71 -33.11 -14.12
N PHE A 57 -17.94 -33.72 -13.21
CA PHE A 57 -17.93 -35.17 -13.07
C PHE A 57 -18.18 -35.62 -11.64
N GLN A 58 -18.79 -36.79 -11.49
CA GLN A 58 -18.90 -37.49 -10.21
C GLN A 58 -17.73 -38.45 -10.07
N LEU A 59 -16.98 -38.31 -8.99
CA LEU A 59 -15.87 -39.16 -8.60
C LEU A 59 -16.37 -40.27 -7.67
N ASP A 60 -16.18 -41.53 -8.06
CA ASP A 60 -16.58 -42.66 -7.24
C ASP A 60 -15.73 -42.76 -5.95
N PRO A 61 -16.37 -42.96 -4.78
CA PRO A 61 -15.65 -43.09 -3.51
C PRO A 61 -14.92 -44.43 -3.43
N SER A 62 -13.70 -44.43 -2.91
CA SER A 62 -12.99 -45.66 -2.57
C SER A 62 -11.97 -45.41 -1.47
N GLN A 63 -11.96 -46.30 -0.47
CA GLN A 63 -10.94 -46.34 0.58
C GLN A 63 -9.75 -47.24 0.20
N ASP A 64 -9.88 -48.05 -0.87
CA ASP A 64 -8.81 -48.92 -1.35
C ASP A 64 -7.88 -48.13 -2.29
N PRO A 65 -6.59 -47.95 -1.93
CA PRO A 65 -5.64 -47.23 -2.77
C PRO A 65 -5.34 -47.91 -4.10
N SER A 66 -5.63 -49.20 -4.25
CA SER A 66 -5.42 -49.94 -5.49
C SER A 66 -6.62 -49.91 -6.43
N ALA A 67 -7.79 -49.45 -5.96
CA ALA A 67 -8.98 -49.40 -6.79
C ALA A 67 -8.83 -48.40 -7.94
N PRO A 68 -9.33 -48.71 -9.16
CA PRO A 68 -9.29 -47.78 -10.28
C PRO A 68 -10.06 -46.49 -9.96
N VAL A 69 -9.58 -45.36 -10.46
CA VAL A 69 -10.32 -44.09 -10.37
C VAL A 69 -11.38 -44.08 -11.47
N VAL A 70 -12.64 -44.03 -11.06
CA VAL A 70 -13.80 -44.01 -11.95
C VAL A 70 -14.52 -42.68 -11.79
N VAL A 71 -14.81 -42.04 -12.93
CA VAL A 71 -15.51 -40.76 -12.97
C VAL A 71 -16.64 -40.79 -14.00
N HIS A 72 -17.71 -40.07 -13.68
CA HIS A 72 -18.90 -39.95 -14.53
C HIS A 72 -19.12 -38.51 -14.97
N LEU A 73 -18.88 -38.21 -16.25
CA LEU A 73 -19.10 -36.86 -16.81
C LEU A 73 -20.60 -36.58 -16.94
N LEU A 74 -21.01 -35.43 -16.41
CA LEU A 74 -22.37 -34.93 -16.39
C LEU A 74 -22.43 -33.53 -16.98
N LYS A 75 -23.58 -33.20 -17.54
CA LYS A 75 -23.87 -31.89 -18.11
C LYS A 75 -24.52 -30.97 -17.07
N ALA A 76 -24.13 -29.70 -17.04
CA ALA A 76 -24.63 -28.68 -16.13
C ALA A 76 -24.92 -27.35 -16.86
N SER A 77 -25.84 -26.56 -16.32
CA SER A 77 -26.20 -25.23 -16.79
C SER A 77 -25.48 -24.16 -15.98
N LEU A 78 -24.95 -23.11 -16.62
CA LEU A 78 -24.37 -21.96 -15.91
C LEU A 78 -25.42 -21.10 -15.20
N ALA A 79 -26.68 -21.14 -15.67
CA ALA A 79 -27.78 -20.37 -15.09
C ALA A 79 -28.33 -21.02 -13.81
N ASP A 80 -28.23 -22.35 -13.72
CA ASP A 80 -28.69 -23.15 -12.57
C ASP A 80 -27.76 -24.35 -12.40
N PRO A 81 -26.55 -24.14 -11.88
CA PRO A 81 -25.58 -25.21 -11.71
C PRO A 81 -25.96 -26.13 -10.54
N PRO A 82 -25.69 -27.43 -10.61
CA PRO A 82 -25.80 -28.30 -9.44
C PRO A 82 -24.78 -27.91 -8.37
N PRO A 83 -24.89 -28.40 -7.13
CA PRO A 83 -23.78 -28.41 -6.18
C PRO A 83 -22.54 -29.12 -6.75
N TYR A 84 -21.40 -28.43 -6.83
CA TYR A 84 -20.10 -29.03 -7.17
C TYR A 84 -18.96 -28.30 -6.46
N ASP A 85 -17.85 -29.01 -6.27
CA ASP A 85 -16.55 -28.41 -5.94
C ASP A 85 -15.73 -28.24 -7.23
N ALA A 86 -14.80 -27.30 -7.28
CA ALA A 86 -13.85 -27.18 -8.40
C ALA A 86 -12.44 -27.54 -7.91
N LEU A 87 -11.65 -28.22 -8.73
CA LEU A 87 -10.25 -28.51 -8.44
C LEU A 87 -9.36 -27.41 -9.05
N SER A 88 -8.48 -26.86 -8.24
CA SER A 88 -7.38 -26.01 -8.69
C SER A 88 -6.07 -26.74 -8.47
N TYR A 89 -5.34 -27.04 -9.53
CA TYR A 89 -4.13 -27.85 -9.45
C TYR A 89 -3.16 -27.55 -10.59
N ARG A 90 -1.88 -27.85 -10.37
CA ARG A 90 -0.86 -27.72 -11.41
C ARG A 90 -0.87 -28.93 -12.34
N TRP A 91 -0.90 -28.68 -13.64
CA TRP A 91 -0.71 -29.71 -14.67
C TRP A 91 0.78 -30.09 -14.71
N SER A 92 1.18 -31.06 -13.89
CA SER A 92 2.57 -31.51 -13.79
C SER A 92 2.68 -33.00 -13.50
N GLY A 93 3.89 -33.53 -13.71
CA GLY A 93 4.21 -34.95 -13.62
C GLY A 93 4.10 -35.65 -14.98
N SER A 94 4.48 -36.92 -15.02
CA SER A 94 4.42 -37.69 -16.26
C SER A 94 2.97 -38.06 -16.63
N SER A 95 2.67 -38.10 -17.93
CA SER A 95 1.36 -38.55 -18.46
C SER A 95 1.27 -40.08 -18.51
N GLY A 96 1.51 -40.73 -17.37
CA GLY A 96 1.58 -42.20 -17.26
C GLY A 96 0.37 -42.86 -16.60
N HIS A 97 -0.57 -42.08 -16.06
CA HIS A 97 -1.72 -42.59 -15.33
C HIS A 97 -3.00 -42.51 -16.16
N THR A 98 -3.90 -43.47 -15.97
CA THR A 98 -5.17 -43.55 -16.68
C THR A 98 -6.32 -43.64 -15.67
N ILE A 99 -7.41 -42.93 -15.95
CA ILE A 99 -8.66 -43.01 -15.21
C ILE A 99 -9.79 -43.50 -16.14
N ASN A 100 -10.85 -44.06 -15.55
CA ASN A 100 -12.03 -44.46 -16.30
C ASN A 100 -13.05 -43.32 -16.31
N VAL A 101 -13.37 -42.79 -17.48
CA VAL A 101 -14.36 -41.71 -17.67
C VAL A 101 -15.52 -42.25 -18.50
N ASN A 102 -16.69 -42.45 -17.90
CA ASN A 102 -17.85 -43.03 -18.59
C ASN A 102 -17.56 -44.34 -19.35
N GLY A 103 -16.62 -45.16 -18.86
CA GLY A 103 -16.19 -46.41 -19.51
C GLY A 103 -15.03 -46.26 -20.52
N ALA A 104 -14.61 -45.04 -20.84
CA ALA A 104 -13.43 -44.74 -21.66
C ALA A 104 -12.17 -44.60 -20.80
N GLU A 105 -11.01 -44.92 -21.35
CA GLU A 105 -9.72 -44.66 -20.70
C GLU A 105 -9.21 -43.26 -21.05
N LEU A 106 -9.00 -42.42 -20.04
CA LEU A 106 -8.43 -41.07 -20.20
C LEU A 106 -7.07 -41.00 -19.49
N GLY A 107 -6.04 -40.62 -20.24
CA GLY A 107 -4.72 -40.31 -19.68
C GLY A 107 -4.75 -39.00 -18.90
N VAL A 108 -4.23 -39.02 -17.68
CA VAL A 108 -4.12 -37.85 -16.79
C VAL A 108 -2.70 -37.69 -16.28
N THR A 109 -2.36 -36.48 -15.84
CA THR A 109 -1.07 -36.23 -15.20
C THR A 109 -1.02 -36.89 -13.83
N GLU A 110 0.16 -37.30 -13.40
CA GLU A 110 0.42 -37.83 -12.06
C GLU A 110 -0.16 -36.95 -10.93
N ASN A 111 0.01 -35.62 -11.02
CA ASN A 111 -0.53 -34.71 -10.01
C ASN A 111 -2.06 -34.73 -9.93
N LEU A 112 -2.76 -34.84 -11.07
CA LEU A 112 -4.21 -34.95 -11.09
C LEU A 112 -4.65 -36.32 -10.55
N PHE A 113 -3.96 -37.39 -10.95
CA PHE A 113 -4.26 -38.73 -10.47
C PHE A 113 -4.16 -38.80 -8.95
N SER A 114 -3.10 -38.25 -8.36
CA SER A 114 -2.95 -38.20 -6.90
C SER A 114 -4.05 -37.36 -6.24
N ALA A 115 -4.37 -36.19 -6.78
CA ALA A 115 -5.44 -35.34 -6.26
C ALA A 115 -6.79 -36.08 -6.20
N LEU A 116 -7.21 -36.70 -7.31
CA LEU A 116 -8.47 -37.46 -7.36
C LEU A 116 -8.46 -38.63 -6.37
N HIS A 117 -7.30 -39.28 -6.23
CA HIS A 117 -7.15 -40.41 -5.35
C HIS A 117 -7.23 -40.02 -3.86
N SER A 118 -6.61 -38.91 -3.48
CA SER A 118 -6.73 -38.36 -2.12
C SER A 118 -8.16 -37.90 -1.82
N LEU A 119 -8.78 -37.14 -2.74
CA LEU A 119 -10.12 -36.59 -2.54
C LEU A 119 -11.22 -37.65 -2.43
N ARG A 120 -11.13 -38.76 -3.17
CA ARG A 120 -12.12 -39.84 -3.05
C ARG A 120 -12.02 -40.63 -1.74
N GLN A 121 -10.85 -40.64 -1.10
CA GLN A 121 -10.67 -41.29 0.21
C GLN A 121 -11.30 -40.44 1.32
N THR A 122 -11.20 -39.12 1.23
CA THR A 122 -11.77 -38.22 2.25
C THR A 122 -13.28 -38.01 2.09
N ALA A 123 -13.84 -38.22 0.89
CA ALA A 123 -15.26 -38.07 0.59
C ALA A 123 -16.20 -39.12 1.25
N GLY A 124 -15.67 -40.10 1.97
CA GLY A 124 -16.46 -41.13 2.65
C GLY A 124 -17.08 -42.13 1.68
N SER A 125 -18.40 -42.37 1.79
CA SER A 125 -19.15 -43.35 0.95
C SER A 125 -20.00 -42.71 -0.13
N LEU A 126 -19.98 -41.39 -0.29
CA LEU A 126 -20.77 -40.68 -1.31
C LEU A 126 -19.86 -40.18 -2.44
N PRO A 127 -20.33 -40.20 -3.71
CA PRO A 127 -19.59 -39.62 -4.82
C PRO A 127 -19.37 -38.11 -4.66
N LEU A 128 -18.18 -37.64 -5.01
CA LEU A 128 -17.84 -36.21 -4.99
C LEU A 128 -18.09 -35.61 -6.37
N THR A 129 -18.91 -34.56 -6.47
CA THR A 129 -19.13 -33.85 -7.74
C THR A 129 -18.09 -32.76 -7.90
N LEU A 130 -17.22 -32.88 -8.90
CA LEU A 130 -16.08 -32.00 -9.15
C LEU A 130 -16.14 -31.36 -10.54
N TRP A 131 -15.55 -30.17 -10.66
CA TRP A 131 -15.12 -29.59 -11.92
C TRP A 131 -13.59 -29.62 -12.01
N VAL A 132 -13.04 -30.22 -13.06
CA VAL A 132 -11.60 -30.23 -13.37
C VAL A 132 -11.44 -29.84 -14.83
N ASP A 133 -10.75 -28.74 -15.10
CA ASP A 133 -10.57 -28.17 -16.44
C ASP A 133 -10.08 -29.17 -17.49
N SER A 134 -9.08 -30.00 -17.15
CA SER A 134 -8.50 -30.98 -18.07
C SER A 134 -9.42 -32.15 -18.44
N ILE A 135 -10.51 -32.36 -17.68
CA ILE A 135 -11.49 -33.44 -17.89
C ILE A 135 -12.83 -32.88 -18.39
N CYS A 136 -13.27 -31.74 -17.85
CA CYS A 136 -14.57 -31.15 -18.15
C CYS A 136 -14.58 -30.40 -19.50
N ILE A 137 -13.41 -29.93 -19.96
CA ILE A 137 -13.22 -29.27 -21.25
C ILE A 137 -12.48 -30.22 -22.19
N ASN A 138 -12.97 -30.37 -23.41
CA ASN A 138 -12.27 -31.10 -24.46
C ASN A 138 -11.01 -30.33 -24.91
N GLN A 139 -9.88 -30.69 -24.30
CA GLN A 139 -8.59 -30.04 -24.56
C GLN A 139 -8.10 -30.18 -26.00
N ALA A 140 -8.61 -31.15 -26.76
CA ALA A 140 -8.29 -31.33 -28.18
C ALA A 140 -9.09 -30.41 -29.12
N SER A 141 -10.15 -29.74 -28.64
CA SER A 141 -10.99 -28.85 -29.44
C SER A 141 -10.71 -27.38 -29.12
N THR A 142 -9.98 -26.69 -30.01
CA THR A 142 -9.73 -25.25 -29.89
C THR A 142 -11.03 -24.43 -29.87
N GLN A 143 -12.06 -24.89 -30.61
CA GLN A 143 -13.37 -24.26 -30.61
C GLN A 143 -14.03 -24.36 -29.25
N GLU A 144 -14.04 -25.55 -28.63
CA GLU A 144 -14.62 -25.74 -27.29
C GLU A 144 -13.84 -24.97 -26.24
N ARG A 145 -12.50 -24.98 -26.30
CA ARG A 145 -11.64 -24.18 -25.39
C ARG A 145 -11.98 -22.70 -25.48
N SER A 146 -12.08 -22.14 -26.69
CA SER A 146 -12.42 -20.72 -26.89
C SER A 146 -13.84 -20.39 -26.38
N GLN A 147 -14.75 -21.37 -26.38
CA GLN A 147 -16.10 -21.22 -25.84
C GLN A 147 -16.16 -21.35 -24.30
N GLN A 148 -15.39 -22.27 -23.71
CA GLN A 148 -15.48 -22.60 -22.27
C GLN A 148 -14.58 -21.71 -21.40
N VAL A 149 -13.43 -21.27 -21.90
CA VAL A 149 -12.52 -20.37 -21.14
C VAL A 149 -13.22 -19.11 -20.62
N PRO A 150 -14.06 -18.40 -21.41
CA PRO A 150 -14.86 -17.27 -20.90
C PRO A 150 -15.78 -17.61 -19.72
N TYR A 151 -16.19 -18.88 -19.58
CA TYR A 151 -17.07 -19.32 -18.48
C TYR A 151 -16.31 -19.73 -17.23
N MET A 152 -15.00 -19.97 -17.31
CA MET A 152 -14.20 -20.44 -16.15
C MET A 152 -14.36 -19.53 -14.94
N GLY A 153 -14.38 -18.21 -15.14
CA GLY A 153 -14.56 -17.27 -14.03
C GLY A 153 -15.86 -17.53 -13.26
N GLN A 154 -16.97 -17.66 -14.00
CA GLN A 154 -18.27 -17.98 -13.42
C GLN A 154 -18.30 -19.37 -12.78
N ILE A 155 -17.64 -20.37 -13.38
CA ILE A 155 -17.56 -21.73 -12.84
C ILE A 155 -16.82 -21.75 -11.49
N TYR A 156 -15.70 -21.03 -11.36
CA TYR A 156 -15.01 -20.95 -10.06
C TYR A 156 -15.79 -20.13 -9.03
N THR A 157 -16.49 -19.06 -9.45
CA THR A 157 -17.38 -18.29 -8.57
C THR A 157 -18.59 -19.08 -8.05
N GLN A 158 -19.14 -19.99 -8.87
CA GLN A 158 -20.34 -20.78 -8.54
C GLN A 158 -20.02 -22.10 -7.82
N ALA A 159 -18.75 -22.52 -7.74
CA ALA A 159 -18.35 -23.72 -7.01
C ALA A 159 -18.65 -23.58 -5.51
N GLN A 160 -19.05 -24.67 -4.84
CA GLN A 160 -19.23 -24.68 -3.39
C GLN A 160 -17.90 -24.51 -2.66
N THR A 161 -16.90 -25.31 -3.08
CA THR A 161 -15.52 -25.23 -2.62
C THR A 161 -14.57 -25.34 -3.80
N VAL A 162 -13.59 -24.45 -3.86
CA VAL A 162 -12.41 -24.62 -4.72
C VAL A 162 -11.34 -25.35 -3.91
N ARG A 163 -10.99 -26.56 -4.34
CA ARG A 163 -9.98 -27.41 -3.71
C ARG A 163 -8.63 -27.14 -4.37
N VAL A 164 -7.77 -26.43 -3.66
CA VAL A 164 -6.41 -26.11 -4.09
C VAL A 164 -5.50 -27.29 -3.76
N TRP A 165 -4.97 -27.98 -4.77
CA TRP A 165 -4.11 -29.16 -4.60
C TRP A 165 -2.64 -28.83 -4.86
N LEU A 166 -1.83 -28.83 -3.80
CA LEU A 166 -0.40 -28.50 -3.85
C LEU A 166 0.50 -29.71 -4.13
N GLY A 167 -0.07 -30.90 -4.27
CA GLY A 167 0.67 -32.16 -4.44
C GLY A 167 0.67 -33.03 -3.18
N ASP A 168 1.43 -34.12 -3.22
CA ASP A 168 1.59 -35.03 -2.10
C ASP A 168 2.36 -34.37 -0.94
N GLU A 169 2.21 -34.94 0.24
CA GLU A 169 2.93 -34.49 1.43
C GLU A 169 4.39 -34.92 1.42
N GLU A 170 5.24 -34.03 1.94
CA GLU A 170 6.66 -34.25 2.13
C GLU A 170 6.99 -34.21 3.64
N PRO A 171 8.17 -34.74 4.06
CA PRO A 171 8.61 -34.62 5.44
C PRO A 171 8.58 -33.16 5.90
N GLY A 172 7.78 -32.85 6.92
CA GLY A 172 7.59 -31.47 7.41
C GLY A 172 6.22 -30.87 7.10
N ALA A 173 5.44 -31.45 6.18
CA ALA A 173 4.09 -30.96 5.86
C ALA A 173 3.19 -30.83 7.10
N GLN A 174 3.29 -31.76 8.06
CA GLN A 174 2.59 -31.65 9.33
C GLN A 174 2.92 -30.35 10.09
N ALA A 175 4.22 -30.04 10.24
CA ALA A 175 4.67 -28.85 10.95
C ALA A 175 4.20 -27.57 10.26
N ALA A 176 4.24 -27.53 8.93
CA ALA A 176 3.72 -26.40 8.17
C ALA A 176 2.21 -26.20 8.37
N PHE A 177 1.43 -27.28 8.30
CA PHE A 177 -0.03 -27.20 8.47
C PHE A 177 -0.44 -26.93 9.91
N ASP A 178 0.34 -27.38 10.90
CA ASP A 178 0.12 -27.05 12.30
C ASP A 178 0.40 -25.55 12.53
N LEU A 179 1.50 -25.01 12.00
CA LEU A 179 1.78 -23.56 12.02
C LEU A 179 0.65 -22.75 11.35
N LEU A 180 0.18 -23.17 10.17
CA LEU A 180 -0.94 -22.52 9.47
C LEU A 180 -2.23 -22.52 10.31
N ARG A 181 -2.52 -23.60 11.04
CA ARG A 181 -3.70 -23.69 11.92
C ARG A 181 -3.54 -22.84 13.16
N ASP A 182 -2.36 -22.85 13.78
CA ASP A 182 -2.08 -22.14 15.02
C ASP A 182 -2.13 -20.62 14.82
N CYS A 183 -1.61 -20.13 13.69
CA CYS A 183 -1.72 -18.73 13.31
C CYS A 183 -3.10 -18.38 12.73
N GLY A 184 -3.74 -19.29 11.98
CA GLY A 184 -5.04 -19.06 11.35
C GLY A 184 -6.22 -19.00 12.32
N ARG A 185 -6.20 -19.79 13.41
CA ARG A 185 -7.29 -19.85 14.41
C ARG A 185 -7.28 -18.71 15.43
N SER A 186 -6.11 -18.12 15.69
CA SER A 186 -5.90 -17.30 16.88
C SER A 186 -6.30 -15.83 16.72
N GLN A 187 -6.45 -15.32 15.49
CA GLN A 187 -6.60 -13.88 15.21
C GLN A 187 -5.68 -12.98 16.07
N ALA A 188 -4.53 -13.49 16.50
CA ALA A 188 -3.84 -12.99 17.68
C ALA A 188 -2.71 -12.00 17.30
N PRO A 189 -2.41 -11.01 18.17
CA PRO A 189 -1.34 -10.05 17.96
C PRO A 189 0.08 -10.65 17.88
N ASP A 190 0.25 -11.94 18.23
CA ASP A 190 1.55 -12.61 18.42
C ASP A 190 1.98 -13.50 17.24
N VAL A 191 1.28 -13.47 16.11
CA VAL A 191 1.54 -14.32 14.93
C VAL A 191 3.00 -14.28 14.46
N VAL A 192 3.62 -13.09 14.45
CA VAL A 192 5.03 -12.92 14.06
C VAL A 192 5.98 -13.52 15.07
N ASP A 193 5.68 -13.42 16.37
CA ASP A 193 6.49 -14.05 17.41
C ASP A 193 6.46 -15.58 17.31
N ARG A 194 5.36 -16.15 16.82
CA ARG A 194 5.24 -17.60 16.58
C ARG A 194 6.09 -18.05 15.39
N VAL A 195 6.01 -17.35 14.27
CA VAL A 195 6.87 -17.59 13.09
C VAL A 195 8.35 -17.48 13.48
N LEU A 196 8.73 -16.46 14.25
CA LEU A 196 10.11 -16.27 14.69
C LEU A 196 10.60 -17.36 15.66
N ARG A 197 9.70 -18.02 16.41
CA ARG A 197 10.03 -19.10 17.37
C ARG A 197 9.99 -20.50 16.76
N ASP A 198 9.12 -20.75 15.78
CA ASP A 198 8.94 -22.05 15.15
C ASP A 198 9.72 -22.17 13.82
N GLU A 199 11.04 -22.39 13.93
CA GLU A 199 11.90 -22.60 12.77
C GLU A 199 11.45 -23.80 11.92
N ALA A 200 11.07 -24.91 12.54
CA ALA A 200 10.71 -26.13 11.82
C ALA A 200 9.43 -25.95 11.00
N GLY A 201 8.38 -25.39 11.61
CA GLY A 201 7.14 -25.06 10.91
C GLY A 201 7.35 -24.01 9.82
N THR A 202 8.16 -22.98 10.09
CA THR A 202 8.44 -21.91 9.12
C THR A 202 9.18 -22.44 7.90
N ARG A 203 10.25 -23.24 8.08
CA ARG A 203 11.00 -23.84 6.96
C ARG A 203 10.12 -24.79 6.13
N ALA A 204 9.31 -25.61 6.79
CA ALA A 204 8.39 -26.49 6.09
C ALA A 204 7.32 -25.70 5.31
N LEU A 205 6.85 -24.57 5.85
CA LEU A 205 5.92 -23.69 5.14
C LEU A 205 6.61 -23.02 3.93
N THR A 206 7.85 -22.55 4.08
CA THR A 206 8.67 -22.02 2.97
C THR A 206 8.74 -23.01 1.82
N GLU A 207 8.94 -24.30 2.09
CA GLU A 207 8.97 -25.35 1.06
C GLU A 207 7.62 -25.49 0.33
N ILE A 208 6.49 -25.40 1.05
CA ILE A 208 5.15 -25.43 0.46
C ILE A 208 4.91 -24.20 -0.44
N LEU A 209 5.34 -23.02 0.00
CA LEU A 209 5.17 -21.76 -0.74
C LEU A 209 6.07 -21.63 -1.96
N HIS A 210 7.18 -22.35 -2.00
CA HIS A 210 8.03 -22.46 -3.21
C HIS A 210 7.51 -23.46 -4.24
N ARG A 211 6.42 -24.19 -3.95
CA ARG A 211 5.90 -25.19 -4.90
C ARG A 211 5.49 -24.52 -6.21
N PRO A 212 5.79 -25.11 -7.38
CA PRO A 212 5.49 -24.52 -8.69
C PRO A 212 4.02 -24.22 -8.98
N TYR A 213 3.08 -24.69 -8.14
CA TYR A 213 1.67 -24.37 -8.22
C TYR A 213 1.44 -22.85 -8.22
N TRP A 214 2.08 -22.12 -7.30
CA TRP A 214 1.84 -20.69 -7.08
C TRP A 214 2.27 -19.80 -8.24
N GLY A 215 3.21 -20.27 -9.06
CA GLY A 215 3.75 -19.52 -10.19
C GLY A 215 2.93 -19.60 -11.48
N ARG A 216 1.72 -20.18 -11.49
CA ARG A 216 0.91 -20.33 -12.72
C ARG A 216 -0.21 -19.30 -12.83
N MET A 217 -0.36 -18.72 -14.02
CA MET A 217 -1.31 -17.65 -14.32
C MET A 217 -2.76 -18.05 -14.01
N TRP A 218 -3.18 -19.22 -14.46
CA TRP A 218 -4.56 -19.69 -14.28
C TRP A 218 -4.97 -19.78 -12.81
N MET A 219 -4.07 -20.24 -11.93
CA MET A 219 -4.35 -20.42 -10.50
C MET A 219 -4.87 -19.14 -9.85
N PHE A 220 -4.45 -17.96 -10.35
CA PHE A 220 -4.90 -16.67 -9.85
C PHE A 220 -6.42 -16.56 -9.88
N GLN A 221 -7.04 -16.73 -11.05
CA GLN A 221 -8.50 -16.68 -11.20
C GLN A 221 -9.20 -17.76 -10.37
N GLU A 222 -8.63 -18.96 -10.36
CA GLU A 222 -9.22 -20.13 -9.69
C GLU A 222 -9.37 -19.91 -8.18
N ILE A 223 -8.36 -19.31 -7.55
CA ILE A 223 -8.36 -19.02 -6.11
C ILE A 223 -9.17 -17.76 -5.81
N VAL A 224 -8.90 -16.65 -6.49
CA VAL A 224 -9.43 -15.33 -6.09
C VAL A 224 -10.93 -15.17 -6.31
N LEU A 225 -11.51 -15.97 -7.22
CA LEU A 225 -12.94 -16.01 -7.47
C LEU A 225 -13.69 -17.03 -6.61
N ALA A 226 -12.97 -17.90 -5.89
CA ALA A 226 -13.57 -18.92 -5.06
C ALA A 226 -14.42 -18.29 -3.93
N PRO A 227 -15.68 -18.71 -3.73
CA PRO A 227 -16.43 -18.30 -2.54
C PRO A 227 -15.87 -18.96 -1.28
N ASN A 228 -15.45 -20.23 -1.38
CA ASN A 228 -14.71 -20.95 -0.36
C ASN A 228 -13.53 -21.68 -1.01
N ALA A 229 -12.32 -21.50 -0.51
CA ALA A 229 -11.14 -22.23 -0.97
C ALA A 229 -10.54 -23.07 0.16
N LEU A 230 -10.20 -24.33 -0.14
CA LEU A 230 -9.61 -25.29 0.79
C LEU A 230 -8.29 -25.79 0.20
N VAL A 231 -7.20 -25.59 0.93
CA VAL A 231 -5.84 -25.91 0.49
C VAL A 231 -5.45 -27.28 1.00
N HIS A 232 -5.01 -28.14 0.09
CA HIS A 232 -4.63 -29.52 0.31
C HIS A 232 -3.15 -29.75 -0.01
N CYS A 233 -2.48 -30.52 0.85
CA CYS A 233 -1.17 -31.11 0.60
C CYS A 233 -1.17 -32.53 1.19
N GLY A 234 -1.22 -33.56 0.34
CA GLY A 234 -1.46 -34.93 0.79
C GLY A 234 -2.81 -35.06 1.52
N HIS A 235 -2.78 -35.54 2.77
CA HIS A 235 -3.99 -35.60 3.62
C HIS A 235 -4.18 -34.36 4.50
N TYR A 236 -3.25 -33.42 4.50
CA TYR A 236 -3.39 -32.19 5.27
C TYR A 236 -4.24 -31.17 4.52
N GLU A 237 -5.16 -30.53 5.24
CA GLU A 237 -5.97 -29.45 4.70
C GLU A 237 -6.11 -28.28 5.69
N VAL A 238 -6.25 -27.07 5.12
CA VAL A 238 -6.64 -25.82 5.82
C VAL A 238 -7.45 -24.92 4.89
N PRO A 239 -8.39 -24.12 5.42
CA PRO A 239 -9.05 -23.07 4.62
C PRO A 239 -8.05 -22.06 4.07
N TRP A 240 -8.28 -21.51 2.88
CA TRP A 240 -7.45 -20.44 2.30
C TRP A 240 -7.30 -19.22 3.23
N ALA A 241 -8.32 -18.93 4.04
CA ALA A 241 -8.24 -17.89 5.07
C ALA A 241 -7.10 -18.09 6.08
N TYR A 242 -6.62 -19.34 6.24
CA TYR A 242 -5.46 -19.68 7.08
C TYR A 242 -4.14 -19.55 6.32
N ILE A 243 -4.14 -19.08 5.06
CA ILE A 243 -2.94 -18.64 4.34
C ILE A 243 -2.96 -17.11 4.26
N GLN A 244 -4.15 -16.50 4.16
CA GLN A 244 -4.38 -15.05 4.23
C GLN A 244 -3.98 -14.39 5.56
N TRP A 245 -3.41 -15.12 6.53
CA TRP A 245 -2.73 -14.49 7.67
C TRP A 245 -1.25 -14.26 7.46
N LEU A 246 -0.59 -14.96 6.54
CA LEU A 246 0.83 -14.73 6.20
C LEU A 246 1.07 -13.34 5.67
N ASP A 247 0.09 -12.93 4.95
CA ASP A 247 -0.31 -11.62 4.67
C ASP A 247 0.05 -10.60 5.84
N LYS A 248 -0.28 -10.91 7.08
CA LYS A 248 -0.10 -10.07 8.29
C LYS A 248 1.33 -10.13 8.81
N VAL A 249 1.98 -11.26 8.56
CA VAL A 249 3.42 -11.48 8.74
C VAL A 249 4.21 -10.63 7.76
N THR A 250 3.75 -10.49 6.51
CA THR A 250 4.39 -9.60 5.53
C THR A 250 4.25 -8.13 5.88
N ALA A 251 3.21 -7.73 6.61
CA ALA A 251 3.00 -6.33 7.02
C ALA A 251 3.77 -5.91 8.28
N ASP A 252 4.36 -6.86 9.03
CA ASP A 252 5.06 -6.56 10.28
C ASP A 252 6.52 -6.17 10.03
N GLY A 253 6.87 -4.94 10.39
CA GLY A 253 8.21 -4.39 10.27
C GLY A 253 9.30 -5.26 10.91
N ARG A 254 9.04 -6.06 11.95
CA ARG A 254 10.05 -6.94 12.57
C ARG A 254 10.60 -8.00 11.61
N LEU A 255 9.85 -8.32 10.56
CA LEU A 255 10.28 -9.21 9.48
C LEU A 255 10.91 -8.46 8.29
N TRP A 256 11.11 -7.15 8.32
CA TRP A 256 11.66 -6.41 7.16
C TRP A 256 12.60 -5.25 7.54
N LEU A 257 12.33 -4.58 8.65
CA LEU A 257 13.00 -3.42 9.23
C LEU A 257 13.95 -3.81 10.37
N GLY A 258 15.21 -4.07 10.02
CA GLY A 258 16.39 -3.83 10.87
C GLY A 258 16.46 -4.40 12.31
N LEU A 259 17.52 -5.16 12.57
CA LEU A 259 18.09 -5.51 13.89
C LEU A 259 17.36 -6.65 14.64
N GLN A 260 17.98 -7.84 14.60
CA GLN A 260 17.64 -9.11 15.32
C GLN A 260 16.92 -10.23 14.57
N VAL A 261 17.40 -10.62 13.38
CA VAL A 261 17.18 -12.01 12.93
C VAL A 261 18.48 -12.58 12.36
N ASP A 262 19.39 -13.01 13.25
CA ASP A 262 20.52 -13.92 12.93
C ASP A 262 20.01 -15.33 12.55
N LYS A 263 18.97 -15.41 11.71
CA LYS A 263 18.27 -16.66 11.37
C LYS A 263 18.11 -16.76 9.85
N PRO A 264 19.00 -17.49 9.17
CA PRO A 264 19.01 -17.61 7.70
C PRO A 264 17.66 -18.03 7.10
N TRP A 265 16.88 -18.87 7.77
CA TRP A 265 15.61 -19.38 7.26
C TRP A 265 14.51 -18.33 7.13
N ILE A 266 14.62 -17.18 7.81
CA ILE A 266 13.64 -16.10 7.69
C ILE A 266 13.80 -15.36 6.35
N VAL A 267 15.00 -15.32 5.78
CA VAL A 267 15.23 -14.74 4.45
C VAL A 267 14.51 -15.55 3.38
N ASP A 268 14.72 -16.87 3.36
CA ASP A 268 14.04 -17.76 2.41
C ASP A 268 12.51 -17.72 2.55
N PHE A 269 12.03 -17.57 3.79
CA PHE A 269 10.60 -17.43 4.06
C PHE A 269 10.03 -16.13 3.48
N ARG A 270 10.71 -14.98 3.63
CA ARG A 270 10.30 -13.69 3.04
C ARG A 270 10.15 -13.77 1.52
N GLU A 271 11.12 -14.37 0.85
CA GLU A 271 11.09 -14.57 -0.61
C GLU A 271 9.89 -15.41 -1.03
N SER A 272 9.61 -16.49 -0.30
CA SER A 272 8.45 -17.35 -0.58
C SER A 272 7.11 -16.61 -0.45
N LEU A 273 7.01 -15.65 0.47
CA LEU A 273 5.82 -14.81 0.66
C LEU A 273 5.61 -13.84 -0.50
N LEU A 274 6.67 -13.16 -0.95
CA LEU A 274 6.62 -12.29 -2.14
C LEU A 274 6.23 -13.08 -3.40
N GLY A 275 6.60 -14.36 -3.45
CA GLY A 275 6.24 -15.30 -4.49
C GLY A 275 4.73 -15.55 -4.64
N ILE A 276 3.93 -15.36 -3.58
CA ILE A 276 2.49 -15.64 -3.57
C ILE A 276 1.61 -14.41 -3.36
N TYR A 277 2.19 -13.24 -3.11
CA TYR A 277 1.47 -12.02 -2.75
C TYR A 277 0.37 -11.60 -3.74
N HIS A 278 0.50 -11.92 -5.03
CA HIS A 278 -0.54 -11.59 -6.02
C HIS A 278 -1.90 -12.20 -5.69
N PHE A 279 -1.97 -13.35 -4.99
CA PHE A 279 -3.23 -13.97 -4.56
C PHE A 279 -3.97 -13.21 -3.43
N SER A 280 -3.33 -12.21 -2.84
CA SER A 280 -3.86 -11.39 -1.75
C SER A 280 -4.47 -10.06 -2.24
N LEU A 281 -4.58 -9.87 -3.55
CA LEU A 281 -5.13 -8.64 -4.15
C LEU A 281 -6.56 -8.35 -3.58
N PRO A 282 -6.84 -7.14 -3.08
CA PRO A 282 -8.17 -6.81 -2.58
C PRO A 282 -9.26 -6.88 -3.66
N LYS A 283 -10.43 -7.44 -3.32
CA LYS A 283 -11.57 -7.56 -4.27
C LYS A 283 -12.00 -6.23 -4.91
N LYS A 284 -11.82 -5.10 -4.21
CA LYS A 284 -12.13 -3.76 -4.75
C LYS A 284 -11.28 -3.42 -5.98
N ASP A 285 -10.07 -3.96 -6.06
CA ASP A 285 -9.10 -3.66 -7.10
C ASP A 285 -9.28 -4.55 -8.34
N TYR A 286 -10.10 -5.61 -8.28
CA TYR A 286 -10.33 -6.54 -9.39
C TYR A 286 -10.88 -5.83 -10.65
N ARG A 287 -11.54 -4.69 -10.51
CA ARG A 287 -12.08 -3.91 -11.65
C ARG A 287 -11.05 -3.02 -12.34
N ASN A 288 -9.89 -2.82 -11.73
CA ASN A 288 -8.82 -1.97 -12.26
C ASN A 288 -7.84 -2.83 -13.08
N ILE A 289 -7.79 -2.60 -14.39
CA ILE A 289 -6.94 -3.36 -15.32
C ILE A 289 -5.48 -3.32 -14.89
N LYS A 290 -4.98 -2.15 -14.48
CA LYS A 290 -3.59 -1.95 -14.05
C LYS A 290 -3.28 -2.74 -12.78
N ALA A 291 -4.18 -2.70 -11.80
CA ALA A 291 -4.01 -3.38 -10.52
C ALA A 291 -4.03 -4.91 -10.63
N VAL A 292 -4.65 -5.47 -11.68
CA VAL A 292 -4.71 -6.93 -11.91
C VAL A 292 -3.61 -7.41 -12.86
N VAL A 293 -3.43 -6.76 -14.01
CA VAL A 293 -2.49 -7.24 -15.06
C VAL A 293 -1.04 -7.14 -14.61
N LEU A 294 -0.68 -6.08 -13.87
CA LEU A 294 0.72 -5.85 -13.50
C LEU A 294 1.24 -6.88 -12.46
N PRO A 295 0.59 -7.10 -11.30
CA PRO A 295 1.10 -8.07 -10.32
C PRO A 295 1.10 -9.52 -10.81
N THR A 296 0.19 -9.85 -11.72
CA THR A 296 0.03 -11.21 -12.27
C THR A 296 0.99 -11.48 -13.45
N ARG A 297 1.63 -10.45 -14.01
CA ARG A 297 2.50 -10.59 -15.19
C ARG A 297 3.65 -11.58 -15.00
N LYS A 298 4.17 -11.74 -13.78
CA LYS A 298 5.22 -12.73 -13.44
C LYS A 298 4.75 -14.19 -13.52
N LEU A 299 3.44 -14.45 -13.52
CA LEU A 299 2.90 -15.80 -13.50
C LEU A 299 3.05 -16.49 -14.85
N ALA A 300 3.58 -17.71 -14.83
CA ALA A 300 3.84 -18.49 -16.01
C ALA A 300 2.54 -18.99 -16.67
N CYS A 301 2.51 -18.92 -17.99
CA CYS A 301 1.53 -19.58 -18.85
C CYS A 301 2.26 -20.21 -20.05
N LEU A 302 1.66 -21.25 -20.62
CA LEU A 302 2.21 -21.89 -21.82
C LEU A 302 1.83 -21.11 -23.08
N ASP A 303 0.57 -20.67 -23.16
CA ASP A 303 0.09 -19.80 -24.21
C ASP A 303 0.22 -18.34 -23.75
N PRO A 304 0.99 -17.49 -24.45
CA PRO A 304 1.12 -16.07 -24.10
C PRO A 304 -0.20 -15.33 -23.93
N ARG A 305 -1.24 -15.67 -24.70
CA ARG A 305 -2.54 -14.98 -24.63
C ARG A 305 -3.26 -15.18 -23.30
N ASP A 306 -2.94 -16.27 -22.60
CA ASP A 306 -3.48 -16.56 -21.27
C ASP A 306 -3.01 -15.55 -20.22
N LYS A 307 -1.98 -14.74 -20.51
CA LYS A 307 -1.63 -13.58 -19.66
C LYS A 307 -2.80 -12.62 -19.46
N LEU A 308 -3.72 -12.58 -20.41
CA LEU A 308 -4.92 -11.74 -20.37
C LEU A 308 -6.20 -12.57 -20.24
N TYR A 309 -6.31 -13.68 -20.98
CA TYR A 309 -7.53 -14.49 -20.97
C TYR A 309 -7.86 -15.06 -19.58
N ALA A 310 -6.83 -15.43 -18.81
CA ALA A 310 -7.01 -15.92 -17.44
C ALA A 310 -7.50 -14.84 -16.46
N LEU A 311 -7.47 -13.56 -16.84
CA LEU A 311 -7.85 -12.45 -15.97
C LEU A 311 -9.26 -11.92 -16.28
N LEU A 312 -9.91 -12.41 -17.34
CA LEU A 312 -11.23 -11.90 -17.79
C LEU A 312 -12.33 -12.18 -16.77
N GLY A 313 -12.27 -13.32 -16.06
CA GLY A 313 -13.21 -13.63 -14.99
C GLY A 313 -13.04 -12.75 -13.75
N VAL A 314 -11.85 -12.19 -13.55
CA VAL A 314 -11.51 -11.32 -12.42
C VAL A 314 -11.82 -9.86 -12.76
N CYS A 315 -11.37 -9.39 -13.93
CA CYS A 315 -11.45 -8.00 -14.34
C CYS A 315 -12.52 -7.78 -15.42
N SER A 316 -13.71 -7.39 -14.98
CA SER A 316 -14.84 -7.10 -15.90
C SER A 316 -14.56 -5.98 -16.92
N THR A 317 -13.67 -5.04 -16.60
CA THR A 317 -13.24 -3.97 -17.51
C THR A 317 -12.38 -4.55 -18.64
N LEU A 318 -11.42 -5.43 -18.31
CA LEU A 318 -10.64 -6.18 -19.28
C LEU A 318 -11.52 -7.04 -20.19
N ALA A 319 -12.55 -7.67 -19.63
CA ALA A 319 -13.51 -8.49 -20.38
C ALA A 319 -14.34 -7.71 -21.41
N LYS A 320 -14.44 -6.38 -21.29
CA LYS A 320 -15.07 -5.51 -22.30
C LYS A 320 -14.11 -5.13 -23.43
N THR A 321 -12.81 -5.27 -23.18
CA THR A 321 -11.73 -4.81 -24.06
C THR A 321 -11.27 -5.88 -25.04
N ILE A 322 -11.11 -7.13 -24.59
CA ILE A 322 -10.68 -8.26 -25.43
C ILE A 322 -11.66 -9.42 -25.36
N LYS A 323 -11.66 -10.26 -26.39
CA LYS A 323 -12.43 -11.50 -26.45
C LYS A 323 -11.48 -12.70 -26.57
N VAL A 324 -11.87 -13.80 -25.94
CA VAL A 324 -11.10 -15.06 -26.03
C VAL A 324 -11.27 -15.64 -27.43
N ASP A 325 -10.16 -15.68 -28.16
CA ASP A 325 -10.04 -16.40 -29.42
C ASP A 325 -8.60 -16.88 -29.60
N TYR A 326 -8.39 -18.20 -29.55
CA TYR A 326 -7.07 -18.81 -29.73
C TYR A 326 -6.66 -18.93 -31.20
N SER A 327 -7.47 -18.46 -32.15
CA SER A 327 -7.06 -18.32 -33.56
C SER A 327 -6.36 -16.99 -33.86
N ILE A 328 -6.51 -15.98 -32.99
CA ILE A 328 -5.88 -14.67 -33.15
C ILE A 328 -4.41 -14.73 -32.69
N PRO A 329 -3.45 -14.21 -33.47
CA PRO A 329 -2.05 -14.11 -33.08
C PRO A 329 -1.86 -13.31 -31.78
N THR A 330 -0.86 -13.69 -30.96
CA THR A 330 -0.54 -13.00 -29.69
C THR A 330 -0.32 -11.49 -29.87
N ARG A 331 0.38 -11.09 -30.94
CA ARG A 331 0.62 -9.69 -31.30
C ARG A 331 -0.68 -8.88 -31.33
N ASP A 332 -1.70 -9.42 -31.97
CA ASP A 332 -2.96 -8.72 -32.21
C ASP A 332 -3.79 -8.67 -30.92
N VAL A 333 -3.80 -9.75 -30.12
CA VAL A 333 -4.45 -9.77 -28.79
C VAL A 333 -3.85 -8.71 -27.87
N TYR A 334 -2.52 -8.58 -27.83
CA TYR A 334 -1.85 -7.58 -26.99
C TYR A 334 -2.08 -6.16 -27.52
N THR A 335 -2.14 -5.99 -28.84
CA THR A 335 -2.45 -4.70 -29.47
C THR A 335 -3.88 -4.26 -29.13
N ASP A 336 -4.86 -5.15 -29.27
CA ASP A 336 -6.26 -4.88 -28.95
C ASP A 336 -6.45 -4.58 -27.46
N PHE A 337 -5.73 -5.31 -26.59
CA PHE A 337 -5.66 -5.01 -25.17
C PHE A 337 -5.17 -3.58 -24.90
N ALA A 338 -4.03 -3.19 -25.47
CA ALA A 338 -3.47 -1.87 -25.27
C ALA A 338 -4.41 -0.77 -25.78
N LYS A 339 -5.07 -0.96 -26.94
CA LYS A 339 -6.09 -0.04 -27.46
C LYS A 339 -7.23 0.15 -26.47
N GLY A 340 -7.84 -0.96 -26.05
CA GLY A 340 -9.03 -0.86 -25.20
C GLY A 340 -8.71 -0.41 -23.78
N GLN A 341 -7.51 -0.70 -23.26
CA GLN A 341 -7.05 -0.14 -21.99
C GLN A 341 -6.93 1.39 -22.07
N ILE A 342 -6.17 1.91 -23.04
CA ILE A 342 -5.98 3.37 -23.21
C ILE A 342 -7.34 4.07 -23.45
N ALA A 343 -8.22 3.45 -24.26
CA ALA A 343 -9.56 3.98 -24.52
C ALA A 343 -10.48 3.99 -23.29
N SER A 344 -10.39 2.95 -22.44
CA SER A 344 -11.20 2.80 -21.23
C SER A 344 -10.72 3.73 -20.11
N ASP A 345 -9.42 3.70 -19.84
CA ASP A 345 -8.82 4.43 -18.71
C ASP A 345 -8.65 5.92 -19.03
N ARG A 346 -8.66 6.29 -20.32
CA ARG A 346 -8.33 7.64 -20.83
C ARG A 346 -6.97 8.12 -20.34
N GLU A 347 -6.02 7.20 -20.27
CA GLU A 347 -4.66 7.43 -19.81
C GLU A 347 -3.66 6.71 -20.72
N LEU A 348 -2.42 7.19 -20.74
CA LEU A 348 -1.32 6.64 -21.53
C LEU A 348 -0.33 5.80 -20.70
N TYR A 349 -0.74 5.33 -19.51
CA TYR A 349 0.10 4.55 -18.60
C TYR A 349 0.73 3.31 -19.26
N THR A 350 0.03 2.67 -20.20
CA THR A 350 0.51 1.53 -20.98
C THR A 350 1.82 1.82 -21.73
N LEU A 351 2.16 3.09 -21.97
CA LEU A 351 3.43 3.48 -22.61
C LEU A 351 4.65 3.29 -21.72
N LEU A 352 4.49 3.30 -20.39
CA LEU A 352 5.59 2.97 -19.46
C LEU A 352 6.12 1.56 -19.66
N SER A 353 5.27 0.71 -20.23
CA SER A 353 5.50 -0.71 -20.40
C SER A 353 5.78 -1.11 -21.86
N ALA A 354 5.80 -0.15 -22.78
CA ALA A 354 5.79 -0.39 -24.22
C ALA A 354 7.19 -0.33 -24.87
N GLY A 355 7.34 -1.00 -26.02
CA GLY A 355 8.56 -0.90 -26.85
C GLY A 355 9.79 -1.66 -26.33
N LEU A 356 9.62 -2.47 -25.28
CA LEU A 356 10.67 -3.16 -24.55
C LEU A 356 10.67 -4.67 -24.85
N TRP A 357 10.92 -5.05 -26.10
CA TRP A 357 11.16 -6.48 -26.39
C TRP A 357 12.51 -6.90 -25.81
N ASP A 358 12.51 -8.00 -25.06
CA ASP A 358 13.69 -8.64 -24.48
C ASP A 358 13.74 -10.09 -24.95
N PRO A 359 14.89 -10.61 -25.41
CA PRO A 359 15.05 -12.02 -25.81
C PRO A 359 14.63 -13.04 -24.75
N ALA A 360 14.67 -12.69 -23.45
CA ALA A 360 14.19 -13.55 -22.37
C ALA A 360 12.65 -13.74 -22.38
N ASN A 361 11.91 -12.86 -23.06
CA ASN A 361 10.47 -13.02 -23.30
C ASN A 361 10.16 -13.94 -24.50
N GLY A 362 11.19 -14.48 -25.14
CA GLY A 362 11.09 -15.36 -26.30
C GLY A 362 11.20 -14.62 -27.63
N GLU A 363 10.58 -15.18 -28.68
CA GLU A 363 10.61 -14.59 -30.02
C GLU A 363 10.01 -13.18 -30.05
N ASP A 364 10.58 -12.32 -30.89
CA ASP A 364 10.03 -10.99 -31.16
C ASP A 364 8.69 -11.14 -31.91
N LEU A 365 7.63 -10.58 -31.32
CA LEU A 365 6.28 -10.63 -31.88
C LEU A 365 6.01 -9.47 -32.85
N ASP A 366 7.00 -8.59 -33.10
CA ASP A 366 6.84 -7.37 -33.91
C ASP A 366 5.69 -6.48 -33.35
N LEU A 367 5.61 -6.36 -32.03
CA LEU A 367 4.60 -5.52 -31.38
C LEU A 367 4.76 -4.06 -31.82
N PRO A 368 3.67 -3.31 -32.04
CA PRO A 368 3.78 -1.86 -32.20
C PRO A 368 4.54 -1.26 -31.02
N SER A 369 5.36 -0.24 -31.26
CA SER A 369 6.27 0.33 -30.25
C SER A 369 5.58 0.87 -28.99
N TRP A 370 4.27 1.12 -29.05
CA TRP A 370 3.44 1.60 -27.95
C TRP A 370 2.66 0.47 -27.23
N VAL A 371 2.84 -0.79 -27.65
CA VAL A 371 2.21 -1.97 -27.05
C VAL A 371 3.20 -2.70 -26.13
N PRO A 372 2.80 -3.07 -24.90
CA PRO A 372 3.66 -3.79 -23.98
C PRO A 372 3.75 -5.27 -24.31
N ASP A 373 4.96 -5.84 -24.19
CA ASP A 373 5.15 -7.29 -24.19
C ASP A 373 4.91 -7.86 -22.79
N ILE A 374 3.70 -8.34 -22.52
CA ILE A 374 3.31 -8.82 -21.18
C ILE A 374 3.71 -10.29 -20.89
N ARG A 375 4.56 -10.92 -21.72
CA ARG A 375 4.97 -12.34 -21.54
C ARG A 375 5.88 -12.58 -20.33
N GLY A 376 6.71 -11.61 -19.95
CA GLY A 376 7.66 -11.77 -18.85
C GLY A 376 8.06 -10.46 -18.19
N THR A 377 9.03 -10.52 -17.27
CA THR A 377 9.53 -9.38 -16.48
C THR A 377 10.80 -8.74 -17.08
N ALA A 378 11.30 -9.26 -18.20
CA ALA A 378 12.53 -8.79 -18.83
C ALA A 378 12.32 -7.47 -19.61
N GLY A 379 13.37 -6.65 -19.68
CA GLY A 379 13.33 -5.27 -20.22
C GLY A 379 12.60 -4.26 -19.32
N PHE A 380 12.20 -4.67 -18.12
CA PHE A 380 11.34 -3.88 -17.22
C PHE A 380 12.03 -3.52 -15.93
N ASP A 381 11.66 -2.38 -15.40
CA ASP A 381 12.06 -1.96 -14.08
C ASP A 381 10.81 -1.70 -13.24
N GLU A 382 10.52 -2.64 -12.33
CA GLU A 382 9.37 -2.62 -11.44
C GLU A 382 9.30 -1.33 -10.60
N ARG A 383 10.43 -0.62 -10.44
CA ARG A 383 10.52 0.70 -9.77
C ARG A 383 9.66 1.76 -10.44
N TYR A 384 9.77 1.88 -11.77
CA TYR A 384 9.11 2.97 -12.51
C TYR A 384 7.61 2.74 -12.64
N LEU A 385 7.15 1.49 -12.84
CA LEU A 385 5.73 1.19 -12.79
C LEU A 385 5.18 1.27 -11.37
N GLY A 386 5.93 0.83 -10.36
CA GLY A 386 5.54 1.01 -8.96
C GLY A 386 5.31 2.48 -8.63
N ALA A 387 6.23 3.36 -9.01
CA ALA A 387 6.12 4.80 -8.76
C ALA A 387 5.02 5.50 -9.58
N ALA A 388 4.85 5.13 -10.85
CA ALA A 388 3.80 5.69 -11.70
C ALA A 388 2.40 5.17 -11.35
N PHE A 389 2.26 3.90 -10.93
CA PHE A 389 1.01 3.31 -10.42
C PHE A 389 0.50 4.01 -9.15
N ARG A 390 1.42 4.61 -8.39
CA ARG A 390 1.15 5.31 -7.13
C ARG A 390 0.96 6.80 -7.30
N GLU A 391 1.02 7.28 -8.54
CA GLU A 391 0.89 8.68 -8.88
C GLU A 391 1.95 9.57 -8.20
N TYR A 392 3.05 9.00 -7.68
CA TYR A 392 4.16 9.77 -7.11
C TYR A 392 4.77 10.74 -8.12
N PHE A 393 4.65 10.40 -9.40
CA PHE A 393 5.04 11.23 -10.51
C PHE A 393 3.87 11.32 -11.48
N ASN A 394 3.13 12.41 -11.41
CA ASN A 394 2.12 12.76 -12.39
C ASN A 394 2.55 14.04 -13.13
N ALA A 395 3.38 13.88 -14.16
CA ALA A 395 3.83 14.99 -14.99
C ALA A 395 2.68 15.70 -15.73
N ALA A 396 1.50 15.06 -15.83
CA ALA A 396 0.32 15.63 -16.46
C ALA A 396 -0.59 16.42 -15.48
N GLY A 397 -0.40 16.27 -14.16
CA GLY A 397 -1.35 16.78 -13.17
C GLY A 397 -2.77 16.32 -13.47
N ASP A 398 -3.72 17.26 -13.55
CA ASP A 398 -5.13 16.98 -13.89
C ASP A 398 -5.38 16.91 -15.41
N GLY A 399 -4.33 16.97 -16.22
CA GLY A 399 -4.41 16.98 -17.68
C GLY A 399 -4.77 15.61 -18.25
N ALA A 400 -5.83 15.55 -19.07
CA ALA A 400 -6.19 14.34 -19.82
C ALA A 400 -5.40 14.26 -21.14
N PRO A 401 -4.87 13.09 -21.53
CA PRO A 401 -4.15 12.94 -22.79
C PRO A 401 -5.10 13.04 -23.99
N HIS A 402 -4.66 13.72 -25.05
CA HIS A 402 -5.28 13.63 -26.36
C HIS A 402 -4.60 12.54 -27.18
N PHE A 403 -5.38 11.55 -27.61
CA PHE A 403 -4.89 10.45 -28.42
C PHE A 403 -5.91 9.98 -29.47
N ALA A 404 -5.40 9.35 -30.52
CA ALA A 404 -6.18 8.65 -31.53
C ALA A 404 -5.46 7.38 -31.99
N PHE A 405 -6.21 6.43 -32.54
CA PHE A 405 -5.65 5.24 -33.18
C PHE A 405 -5.85 5.33 -34.68
N SER A 406 -4.78 5.04 -35.42
CA SER A 406 -4.80 4.98 -36.88
C SER A 406 -4.02 3.76 -37.38
N GLU A 407 -4.02 3.55 -38.69
CA GLU A 407 -3.23 2.52 -39.34
C GLU A 407 -2.28 3.15 -40.36
N ASN A 408 -1.04 2.67 -40.38
CA ASN A 408 -0.05 3.08 -41.37
C ASN A 408 0.68 1.84 -41.89
N ARG A 409 0.54 1.57 -43.19
CA ARG A 409 1.14 0.41 -43.89
C ARG A 409 0.88 -0.93 -43.19
N GLY A 410 -0.31 -1.11 -42.61
CA GLY A 410 -0.70 -2.33 -41.91
C GLY A 410 -0.20 -2.43 -40.46
N HIS A 411 0.46 -1.39 -39.95
CA HIS A 411 0.84 -1.30 -38.54
C HIS A 411 -0.13 -0.37 -37.80
N SER A 412 -0.51 -0.76 -36.57
CA SER A 412 -1.32 0.07 -35.71
C SER A 412 -0.50 1.22 -35.13
N VAL A 413 -1.00 2.44 -35.29
CA VAL A 413 -0.36 3.67 -34.84
C VAL A 413 -1.19 4.27 -33.71
N LEU A 414 -0.51 4.69 -32.64
CA LEU A 414 -1.05 5.54 -31.59
C LEU A 414 -0.57 6.97 -31.85
N GLU A 415 -1.51 7.85 -32.16
CA GLU A 415 -1.27 9.29 -32.31
C GLU A 415 -1.51 9.96 -30.95
N VAL A 416 -0.55 10.78 -30.49
CA VAL A 416 -0.64 11.50 -29.22
C VAL A 416 -0.25 12.96 -29.40
N GLU A 417 -0.88 13.84 -28.64
CA GLU A 417 -0.43 15.22 -28.47
C GLU A 417 0.56 15.30 -27.31
N ALA A 418 1.72 15.92 -27.51
CA ALA A 418 2.77 16.01 -26.50
C ALA A 418 3.57 17.31 -26.65
N LEU A 419 4.20 17.74 -25.55
CA LEU A 419 5.16 18.84 -25.55
C LEU A 419 6.56 18.29 -25.82
N LEU A 420 7.24 18.86 -26.81
CA LEU A 420 8.66 18.60 -27.02
C LEU A 420 9.46 19.34 -25.94
N PHE A 421 9.91 18.62 -24.92
CA PHE A 421 10.69 19.19 -23.83
C PHE A 421 12.16 19.40 -24.23
N ASP A 422 12.79 18.37 -24.78
CA ASP A 422 14.19 18.41 -25.24
C ASP A 422 14.46 17.27 -26.24
N THR A 423 15.67 17.22 -26.80
CA THR A 423 16.15 16.16 -27.68
C THR A 423 17.25 15.36 -26.99
N VAL A 424 17.15 14.03 -27.03
CA VAL A 424 18.25 13.18 -26.56
C VAL A 424 19.45 13.35 -27.50
N GLY A 425 20.48 14.07 -27.04
CA GLY A 425 21.65 14.41 -27.85
C GLY A 425 22.58 13.23 -28.13
N THR A 426 22.63 12.25 -27.23
CA THR A 426 23.48 11.06 -27.37
C THR A 426 22.81 9.84 -26.74
N CYS A 427 22.85 8.71 -27.43
CA CYS A 427 22.51 7.39 -26.90
C CYS A 427 23.73 6.48 -27.04
N ALA A 428 23.90 5.55 -26.09
CA ALA A 428 24.92 4.51 -26.16
C ALA A 428 24.26 3.14 -26.01
N ASP A 429 24.78 2.13 -26.71
CA ASP A 429 24.33 0.76 -26.59
C ASP A 429 24.59 0.25 -25.17
N PHE A 430 23.62 -0.48 -24.61
CA PHE A 430 23.76 -1.09 -23.30
C PHE A 430 24.71 -2.29 -23.43
N ALA A 431 25.99 -2.10 -23.08
CA ALA A 431 26.98 -3.17 -23.13
C ALA A 431 26.67 -4.25 -22.08
N VAL A 432 26.77 -5.52 -22.48
CA VAL A 432 26.52 -6.70 -21.63
C VAL A 432 27.66 -6.92 -20.62
N ASP A 433 28.87 -6.45 -20.96
CA ASP A 433 30.02 -6.50 -20.07
C ASP A 433 30.10 -5.24 -19.22
N ASP A 434 30.15 -5.45 -17.92
CA ASP A 434 30.17 -4.42 -16.88
C ASP A 434 31.31 -3.40 -17.04
N GLU A 435 32.51 -3.85 -17.39
CA GLU A 435 33.66 -2.96 -17.57
C GLU A 435 33.49 -2.09 -18.82
N GLN A 436 33.08 -2.69 -19.93
CA GLN A 436 32.81 -1.97 -21.17
C GLN A 436 31.66 -0.97 -20.99
N ARG A 437 30.62 -1.36 -20.24
CA ARG A 437 29.47 -0.52 -19.92
C ARG A 437 29.87 0.70 -19.10
N ARG A 438 30.66 0.52 -18.03
CA ARG A 438 31.16 1.65 -17.24
C ARG A 438 31.99 2.60 -18.08
N LYS A 439 32.93 2.08 -18.87
CA LYS A 439 33.80 2.88 -19.74
C LYS A 439 32.99 3.65 -20.78
N ALA A 440 32.03 3.00 -21.43
CA ALA A 440 31.13 3.67 -22.38
C ALA A 440 30.30 4.78 -21.73
N LEU A 441 29.78 4.58 -20.52
CA LEU A 441 29.06 5.63 -19.78
C LEU A 441 29.97 6.78 -19.40
N ILE A 442 31.17 6.50 -18.88
CA ILE A 442 32.15 7.53 -18.50
C ILE A 442 32.57 8.34 -19.74
N ASP A 443 32.89 7.67 -20.84
CA ASP A 443 33.28 8.32 -22.10
C ASP A 443 32.13 9.19 -22.64
N THR A 444 30.90 8.66 -22.67
CA THR A 444 29.74 9.36 -23.23
C THR A 444 29.34 10.60 -22.42
N PHE A 445 29.29 10.46 -21.09
CA PHE A 445 28.85 11.55 -20.21
C PHE A 445 29.96 12.56 -19.89
N CYS A 446 31.25 12.19 -20.05
CA CYS A 446 32.37 13.06 -19.72
C CYS A 446 33.10 13.69 -20.93
N LEU A 447 32.92 13.20 -22.17
CA LEU A 447 33.64 13.73 -23.35
C LEU A 447 32.92 14.85 -24.12
N THR A 448 31.69 15.22 -23.75
CA THR A 448 30.86 16.12 -24.57
C THR A 448 30.92 17.62 -24.23
N ALA A 449 31.73 18.05 -23.26
CA ALA A 449 31.90 19.48 -22.98
C ALA A 449 33.35 19.82 -22.63
N ASP A 450 34.11 20.25 -23.64
CA ASP A 450 35.34 21.06 -23.60
C ASP A 450 35.84 21.45 -22.19
N GLY A 451 36.49 20.51 -21.51
CA GLY A 451 37.44 20.73 -20.40
C GLY A 451 36.98 21.43 -19.11
N ALA A 452 35.81 22.09 -19.06
CA ALA A 452 35.45 23.04 -18.00
C ALA A 452 34.28 22.61 -17.09
N ASP A 453 33.55 21.54 -17.42
CA ASP A 453 32.23 21.27 -16.81
C ASP A 453 32.14 19.91 -16.07
N LEU A 454 33.24 19.47 -15.47
CA LEU A 454 33.29 18.28 -14.63
C LEU A 454 32.91 18.64 -13.18
N SER A 455 31.61 18.85 -12.93
CA SER A 455 31.10 19.19 -11.59
C SER A 455 30.90 17.94 -10.72
N VAL A 456 30.97 18.12 -9.40
CA VAL A 456 30.69 17.07 -8.40
C VAL A 456 29.30 16.47 -8.60
N THR A 457 28.31 17.27 -8.99
CA THR A 457 26.94 16.82 -9.29
C THR A 457 26.89 15.86 -10.46
N LYS A 458 27.58 16.15 -11.57
CA LYS A 458 27.63 15.27 -12.75
C LYS A 458 28.34 13.95 -12.44
N LEU A 459 29.46 14.01 -11.71
CA LEU A 459 30.17 12.81 -11.26
C LEU A 459 29.31 11.96 -10.31
N ARG A 460 28.51 12.59 -9.45
CA ARG A 460 27.57 11.90 -8.56
C ARG A 460 26.43 11.24 -9.33
N SER A 461 25.82 11.92 -10.30
CA SER A 461 24.78 11.32 -11.15
C SER A 461 25.32 10.16 -11.99
N LEU A 462 26.56 10.27 -12.50
CA LEU A 462 27.22 9.20 -13.25
C LEU A 462 27.57 8.00 -12.35
N PHE A 463 28.10 8.25 -11.15
CA PHE A 463 28.35 7.20 -10.14
C PHE A 463 27.05 6.48 -9.79
N GLN A 464 25.96 7.24 -9.58
CA GLN A 464 24.64 6.67 -9.35
C GLN A 464 24.20 5.82 -10.54
N ALA A 465 24.30 6.29 -11.78
CA ALA A 465 23.90 5.52 -12.97
C ALA A 465 24.70 4.21 -13.14
N VAL A 466 25.98 4.20 -12.78
CA VAL A 466 26.86 3.02 -12.86
C VAL A 466 26.59 2.04 -11.71
N VAL A 467 26.42 2.54 -10.49
CA VAL A 467 26.33 1.72 -9.28
C VAL A 467 24.88 1.29 -8.98
N PHE A 468 23.86 2.13 -9.22
CA PHE A 468 22.45 1.79 -8.93
C PHE A 468 21.85 0.74 -9.87
N VAL A 469 22.34 0.63 -11.10
CA VAL A 469 21.85 -0.43 -11.99
C VAL A 469 22.41 -1.79 -11.58
N GLU A 470 23.51 -1.81 -10.81
CA GLU A 470 24.22 -3.01 -10.39
C GLU A 470 23.92 -3.42 -8.94
N ALA A 471 23.63 -2.46 -8.05
CA ALA A 471 23.47 -2.67 -6.60
C ALA A 471 22.34 -3.63 -6.19
N ILE A 472 21.50 -4.08 -7.13
CA ILE A 472 20.37 -5.01 -6.90
C ILE A 472 20.63 -6.39 -7.52
N SER A 473 21.77 -6.58 -8.22
CA SER A 473 22.24 -7.90 -8.63
C SER A 473 22.46 -8.78 -7.39
N GLU A 474 22.11 -10.06 -7.38
CA GLU A 474 22.47 -10.96 -6.25
C GLU A 474 23.99 -11.17 -6.15
N ASP A 475 24.74 -10.88 -7.23
CA ASP A 475 26.18 -11.05 -7.35
C ASP A 475 26.95 -9.88 -6.69
N THR A 476 27.26 -10.05 -5.40
CA THR A 476 27.98 -9.07 -4.58
C THR A 476 29.38 -8.79 -5.12
N GLU A 477 30.06 -9.79 -5.70
CA GLU A 477 31.39 -9.63 -6.30
C GLU A 477 31.33 -8.76 -7.55
N ARG A 478 30.25 -8.85 -8.33
CA ARG A 478 30.01 -8.00 -9.48
C ARG A 478 29.81 -6.53 -9.10
N VAL A 479 29.01 -6.24 -8.07
CA VAL A 479 28.81 -4.87 -7.57
C VAL A 479 30.12 -4.26 -7.09
N GLN A 480 30.91 -5.03 -6.32
CA GLN A 480 32.21 -4.58 -5.85
C GLN A 480 33.16 -4.27 -7.01
N ARG A 481 33.23 -5.15 -8.02
CA ARG A 481 34.02 -4.90 -9.24
C ARG A 481 33.58 -3.64 -9.97
N ASN A 482 32.30 -3.32 -9.99
CA ASN A 482 31.78 -2.12 -10.65
C ASN A 482 32.05 -0.82 -9.91
N VAL A 483 31.89 -0.81 -8.59
CA VAL A 483 32.24 0.35 -7.76
C VAL A 483 33.73 0.64 -7.85
N LEU A 484 34.57 -0.39 -7.67
CA LEU A 484 36.03 -0.23 -7.72
C LEU A 484 36.50 0.16 -9.13
N GLY A 485 35.98 -0.52 -10.16
CA GLY A 485 36.30 -0.23 -11.54
C GLY A 485 35.93 1.19 -11.94
N PHE A 486 34.79 1.73 -11.46
CA PHE A 486 34.38 3.11 -11.72
C PHE A 486 35.41 4.13 -11.22
N PHE A 487 35.89 3.97 -9.98
CA PHE A 487 36.87 4.88 -9.40
C PHE A 487 38.24 4.77 -10.08
N GLU A 488 38.66 3.56 -10.46
CA GLU A 488 39.90 3.34 -11.20
C GLU A 488 39.84 3.96 -12.60
N ASP A 489 38.73 3.77 -13.33
CA ASP A 489 38.51 4.34 -14.66
C ASP A 489 38.54 5.89 -14.60
N LEU A 490 37.89 6.52 -13.61
CA LEU A 490 37.95 7.98 -13.41
C LEU A 490 39.36 8.48 -13.05
N ARG A 491 40.09 7.75 -12.20
CA ARG A 491 41.45 8.12 -11.80
C ARG A 491 42.42 8.08 -12.98
N GLN A 492 42.31 7.06 -13.83
CA GLN A 492 43.12 6.93 -15.04
C GLN A 492 42.82 8.04 -16.05
N LEU A 493 41.54 8.41 -16.21
CA LEU A 493 41.12 9.42 -17.18
C LEU A 493 41.42 10.87 -16.75
N TYR A 494 41.27 11.19 -15.46
CA TYR A 494 41.25 12.59 -14.99
C TYR A 494 42.35 12.96 -13.99
N GLY A 495 43.16 12.00 -13.50
CA GLY A 495 44.29 12.28 -12.62
C GLY A 495 43.89 12.99 -11.32
N SER A 496 44.65 14.00 -10.90
CA SER A 496 44.46 14.72 -9.63
C SER A 496 43.64 16.02 -9.77
N ARG A 497 42.59 16.01 -10.60
CA ARG A 497 41.73 17.19 -10.75
C ARG A 497 41.02 17.54 -9.44
N PRO A 498 40.94 18.82 -9.04
CA PRO A 498 40.31 19.23 -7.78
C PRO A 498 38.85 18.77 -7.62
N SER A 499 38.06 18.75 -8.70
CA SER A 499 36.67 18.29 -8.65
C SER A 499 36.53 16.79 -8.43
N LEU A 500 37.50 15.99 -8.91
CA LEU A 500 37.57 14.56 -8.60
C LEU A 500 38.02 14.36 -7.16
N THR A 501 39.00 15.10 -6.67
CA THR A 501 39.42 15.06 -5.26
C THR A 501 38.27 15.40 -4.32
N GLN A 502 37.55 16.51 -4.57
CA GLN A 502 36.40 16.91 -3.77
C GLN A 502 35.23 15.92 -3.86
N PHE A 503 35.01 15.30 -5.02
CA PHE A 503 34.03 14.22 -5.17
C PHE A 503 34.42 13.00 -4.33
N LEU A 504 35.70 12.59 -4.35
CA LEU A 504 36.22 11.48 -3.55
C LEU A 504 36.17 11.76 -2.04
N GLU A 505 36.48 12.99 -1.61
CA GLU A 505 36.35 13.45 -0.22
C GLU A 505 34.89 13.41 0.25
N SER A 506 33.91 13.65 -0.63
CA SER A 506 32.48 13.59 -0.27
C SER A 506 31.95 12.19 0.09
N PHE A 507 32.78 11.15 -0.03
CA PHE A 507 32.46 9.80 0.43
C PHE A 507 33.10 9.46 1.79
N GLU A 508 33.97 10.31 2.35
CA GLU A 508 34.59 10.09 3.67
C GLU A 508 33.54 10.10 4.79
N ASP A 509 32.50 10.92 4.68
CA ASP A 509 31.36 10.99 5.62
C ASP A 509 30.49 9.72 5.64
N VAL A 510 30.65 8.84 4.64
CA VAL A 510 29.95 7.56 4.51
C VAL A 510 30.87 6.37 4.83
N GLY A 511 32.02 6.64 5.46
CA GLY A 511 32.99 5.61 5.87
C GLY A 511 33.90 5.08 4.77
N LEU A 512 33.90 5.69 3.57
CA LEU A 512 34.75 5.27 2.45
C LEU A 512 36.07 6.05 2.46
N HIS A 513 37.12 5.48 3.06
CA HIS A 513 38.46 6.07 3.06
C HIS A 513 39.21 5.83 1.74
N ILE A 514 38.77 6.48 0.66
CA ILE A 514 39.35 6.28 -0.68
C ILE A 514 40.72 6.98 -0.84
N LEU A 515 41.03 7.97 0.01
CA LEU A 515 42.15 8.89 -0.20
C LEU A 515 43.43 8.62 0.61
N GLN A 516 43.51 7.60 1.48
CA GLN A 516 44.65 7.52 2.42
C GLN A 516 45.78 6.53 2.13
N HIS A 517 45.68 5.61 1.16
CA HIS A 517 46.75 4.62 0.96
C HIS A 517 47.29 4.55 -0.48
N GLY A 518 48.35 5.31 -0.73
CA GLY A 518 49.33 4.94 -1.74
C GLY A 518 50.09 3.69 -1.29
N GLY A 519 49.70 2.51 -1.78
CA GLY A 519 50.52 1.30 -1.71
C GLY A 519 49.89 0.01 -1.17
N GLY A 520 48.58 -0.03 -0.90
CA GLY A 520 47.87 -1.27 -0.52
C GLY A 520 47.07 -1.87 -1.68
N ASN A 521 46.88 -3.19 -1.66
CA ASN A 521 45.96 -3.88 -2.58
C ASN A 521 44.52 -3.40 -2.29
N PRO A 522 43.82 -2.79 -3.26
CA PRO A 522 42.44 -2.31 -3.06
C PRO A 522 41.44 -3.41 -2.66
N LEU A 523 41.81 -4.69 -2.84
CA LEU A 523 41.04 -5.86 -2.42
C LEU A 523 40.84 -5.96 -0.90
N GLU A 524 41.60 -5.21 -0.08
CA GLU A 524 41.48 -5.22 1.39
C GLU A 524 40.59 -4.09 1.95
N LEU A 525 40.11 -3.17 1.12
CA LEU A 525 39.30 -2.02 1.56
C LEU A 525 37.84 -2.36 1.91
N PHE A 526 37.39 -3.57 1.57
CA PHE A 526 36.05 -4.03 1.90
C PHE A 526 36.12 -5.47 2.37
N SER A 527 35.81 -5.70 3.65
CA SER A 527 35.44 -7.05 4.07
C SER A 527 34.10 -7.44 3.42
N GLY A 528 33.90 -8.74 3.13
CA GLY A 528 32.62 -9.23 2.59
C GLY A 528 31.42 -8.87 3.47
N GLU A 529 31.63 -8.66 4.77
CA GLU A 529 30.63 -8.22 5.74
C GLU A 529 30.29 -6.72 5.63
N GLU A 530 31.26 -5.82 5.40
CA GLU A 530 31.00 -4.38 5.24
C GLU A 530 30.28 -4.05 3.94
N LEU A 531 30.55 -4.78 2.86
CA LEU A 531 29.78 -4.69 1.62
C LEU A 531 28.37 -5.24 1.79
N HIS A 532 28.18 -6.26 2.64
CA HIS A 532 26.85 -6.81 2.95
C HIS A 532 26.04 -5.87 3.87
N HIS A 533 26.69 -5.21 4.84
CA HIS A 533 26.09 -4.25 5.74
C HIS A 533 25.70 -2.95 5.02
N ASN A 534 26.58 -2.41 4.18
CA ASN A 534 26.29 -1.24 3.35
C ASN A 534 25.33 -1.57 2.18
N ARG A 535 25.36 -2.81 1.64
CA ARG A 535 24.27 -3.32 0.78
C ARG A 535 22.96 -3.32 1.52
N LEU A 536 22.90 -3.81 2.76
CA LEU A 536 21.66 -3.90 3.52
C LEU A 536 21.16 -2.53 3.99
N GLU A 537 22.02 -1.55 4.28
CA GLU A 537 21.59 -0.17 4.53
C GLU A 537 21.12 0.55 3.26
N TYR A 538 21.80 0.33 2.13
CA TYR A 538 21.46 1.03 0.89
C TYR A 538 20.31 0.34 0.12
N LEU A 539 20.29 -1.01 0.06
CA LEU A 539 19.08 -1.77 -0.28
C LEU A 539 18.01 -1.49 0.76
N SER A 540 18.21 -1.49 2.09
CA SER A 540 17.08 -1.20 3.00
C SER A 540 16.54 0.20 2.83
N ARG A 541 17.32 1.21 2.43
CA ARG A 541 16.84 2.57 2.09
C ARG A 541 16.17 2.65 0.71
N PHE A 542 16.62 1.85 -0.26
CA PHE A 542 16.10 1.84 -1.62
C PHE A 542 14.90 0.89 -1.79
N ILE A 543 15.00 -0.32 -1.22
CA ILE A 543 13.89 -1.19 -0.82
C ILE A 543 12.97 -0.46 0.17
N PHE A 544 13.41 0.43 1.07
CA PHE A 544 12.44 1.27 1.81
C PHE A 544 11.65 2.14 0.86
N LYS A 545 12.31 2.83 -0.07
CA LYS A 545 11.63 3.64 -1.09
C LYS A 545 10.89 2.82 -2.16
N MET A 546 11.02 1.48 -2.17
CA MET A 546 10.36 0.58 -3.11
C MET A 546 9.29 -0.31 -2.46
N LEU A 547 9.55 -0.93 -1.30
CA LEU A 547 8.66 -1.75 -0.44
C LEU A 547 7.81 -0.91 0.54
N ALA A 548 8.25 0.26 1.04
CA ALA A 548 7.29 1.20 1.65
C ALA A 548 6.29 1.69 0.61
N SER A 549 6.64 1.47 -0.66
CA SER A 549 5.71 1.46 -1.76
C SER A 549 5.02 0.07 -1.88
N THR A 550 5.64 -1.03 -2.32
CA THR A 550 4.99 -2.22 -2.95
C THR A 550 4.11 -3.20 -2.16
N LEU A 551 3.66 -2.98 -0.92
CA LEU A 551 2.72 -3.91 -0.25
C LEU A 551 1.52 -3.20 0.42
N LEU A 552 0.34 -3.28 -0.22
CA LEU A 552 -0.95 -2.99 0.40
C LEU A 552 -1.48 -4.25 1.11
N VAL A 553 -1.74 -4.10 2.42
CA VAL A 553 -2.69 -4.82 3.29
C VAL A 553 -2.65 -6.33 3.28
N PRO A 554 -2.27 -6.90 4.43
CA PRO A 554 -3.16 -7.86 5.11
C PRO A 554 -3.21 -7.84 6.66
N ALA A 555 -4.33 -8.33 7.22
CA ALA A 555 -4.88 -7.87 8.51
C ALA A 555 -4.91 -8.80 9.76
N PHE A 556 -4.02 -8.82 10.78
CA PHE A 556 -4.42 -9.28 12.16
C PHE A 556 -3.95 -8.25 13.15
N LEU A 557 -4.94 -7.55 13.73
CA LEU A 557 -5.20 -7.60 15.17
C LEU A 557 -4.04 -8.25 15.96
N GLY A 558 -3.12 -7.51 16.57
CA GLY A 558 -3.24 -6.13 17.00
C GLY A 558 -1.93 -5.36 16.99
N PHE A 559 -2.07 -4.14 16.47
CA PHE A 559 -1.36 -2.92 16.80
C PHE A 559 0.14 -2.84 16.44
N VAL A 560 0.39 -2.70 15.13
CA VAL A 560 1.19 -1.59 14.59
C VAL A 560 0.32 -0.94 13.49
N PRO A 561 0.18 0.40 13.43
CA PRO A 561 -0.88 1.06 12.66
C PRO A 561 -0.73 0.79 11.16
N LEU A 562 -1.84 0.85 10.41
CA LEU A 562 -1.76 1.12 8.98
C LEU A 562 -0.70 2.22 8.79
N ALA A 563 0.17 2.14 7.78
CA ALA A 563 0.50 3.39 7.11
C ALA A 563 -0.85 3.83 6.54
N THR A 564 -1.56 4.59 7.37
CA THR A 564 -2.77 5.28 7.03
C THR A 564 -2.47 5.98 5.72
N ALA A 565 -3.47 6.04 4.85
CA ALA A 565 -3.45 7.15 3.93
C ALA A 565 -3.27 8.37 4.84
N ILE A 566 -2.09 8.99 4.79
CA ILE A 566 -1.90 10.26 5.47
C ILE A 566 -3.06 11.12 5.00
N ALA A 567 -3.74 11.76 5.95
CA ALA A 567 -5.05 12.39 5.74
C ALA A 567 -5.14 13.17 4.42
N PHE A 568 -4.04 13.82 4.05
CA PHE A 568 -3.75 14.41 2.75
C PHE A 568 -2.23 14.51 2.55
N PRO A 569 -1.72 14.74 1.33
CA PRO A 569 -0.30 14.97 1.09
C PRO A 569 0.23 16.11 1.98
N GLY A 570 1.25 15.82 2.79
CA GLY A 570 1.82 16.77 3.75
C GLY A 570 1.23 16.70 5.17
N ALA A 571 0.25 15.84 5.44
CA ALA A 571 -0.18 15.59 6.81
C ALA A 571 0.94 14.91 7.62
N VAL A 572 1.22 15.42 8.81
CA VAL A 572 2.32 15.00 9.70
C VAL A 572 1.83 14.68 11.10
N GLY A 573 2.69 14.07 11.93
CA GLY A 573 2.44 13.88 13.34
C GLY A 573 1.45 12.78 13.70
N PHE A 574 1.05 12.72 14.97
CA PHE A 574 0.19 11.65 15.49
C PHE A 574 -1.25 11.70 14.99
N GLY A 575 -1.71 12.85 14.49
CA GLY A 575 -3.00 12.99 13.83
C GLY A 575 -2.99 12.61 12.34
N ALA A 576 -1.83 12.39 11.72
CA ALA A 576 -1.69 12.15 10.26
C ALA A 576 -2.59 11.02 9.74
N ASP A 577 -2.98 10.12 10.62
CA ASP A 577 -3.80 8.94 10.42
C ASP A 577 -5.31 9.21 10.28
N ALA A 578 -5.76 10.44 10.55
CA ALA A 578 -7.16 10.81 10.43
C ALA A 578 -7.64 10.63 8.98
N THR A 579 -8.79 9.98 8.80
CA THR A 579 -9.43 9.78 7.49
C THR A 579 -10.58 10.77 7.25
N GLY A 580 -11.06 11.43 8.30
CA GLY A 580 -12.17 12.37 8.24
C GLY A 580 -13.42 11.76 7.60
N GLY A 581 -14.06 12.52 6.71
CA GLY A 581 -15.24 12.10 5.96
C GLY A 581 -14.95 11.37 4.66
N THR A 582 -13.73 10.83 4.45
CA THR A 582 -13.34 10.18 3.19
C THR A 582 -14.29 9.05 2.80
N GLY A 583 -14.82 9.09 1.57
CA GLY A 583 -15.82 8.13 1.08
C GLY A 583 -17.24 8.36 1.62
N GLY A 584 -17.43 9.40 2.41
CA GLY A 584 -18.70 9.86 2.95
C GLY A 584 -19.50 10.74 1.99
N THR A 585 -20.56 11.35 2.51
CA THR A 585 -21.46 12.22 1.74
C THR A 585 -21.03 13.69 1.82
N GLU A 586 -21.05 14.40 0.70
CA GLU A 586 -20.79 15.85 0.69
C GLU A 586 -21.98 16.63 1.28
N CYS A 587 -21.70 17.59 2.16
CA CYS A 587 -22.64 18.60 2.61
C CYS A 587 -22.07 20.00 2.35
N VAL A 588 -22.72 20.74 1.47
CA VAL A 588 -22.30 22.10 1.13
C VAL A 588 -23.01 23.10 2.04
N VAL A 589 -22.24 23.85 2.83
CA VAL A 589 -22.73 24.99 3.59
C VAL A 589 -23.09 26.11 2.61
N THR A 590 -24.33 26.57 2.67
CA THR A 590 -24.92 27.52 1.70
C THR A 590 -25.54 28.75 2.36
N THR A 591 -25.57 28.81 3.70
CA THR A 591 -26.01 29.98 4.47
C THR A 591 -25.08 30.29 5.64
N LEU A 592 -24.95 31.56 6.00
CA LEU A 592 -24.24 32.04 7.19
C LEU A 592 -25.12 31.99 8.45
N ASP A 593 -26.41 31.65 8.31
CA ASP A 593 -27.31 31.46 9.45
C ASP A 593 -26.80 30.34 10.36
N ASP A 594 -26.93 30.49 11.69
CA ASP A 594 -26.46 29.49 12.66
C ASP A 594 -27.10 28.11 12.44
N SER A 595 -28.39 28.06 12.11
CA SER A 595 -29.18 26.83 12.03
C SER A 595 -30.14 26.81 10.84
N GLY A 596 -30.60 25.60 10.49
CA GLY A 596 -31.45 25.37 9.33
C GLY A 596 -30.73 24.59 8.23
N SER A 597 -31.47 24.14 7.23
CA SER A 597 -30.91 23.30 6.16
C SER A 597 -29.81 24.05 5.39
N GLY A 598 -28.66 23.43 5.23
CA GLY A 598 -27.49 24.01 4.56
C GLY A 598 -26.68 24.97 5.43
N SER A 599 -26.95 25.08 6.74
CA SER A 599 -26.06 25.77 7.67
C SER A 599 -24.85 24.92 8.06
N PHE A 600 -23.82 25.54 8.65
CA PHE A 600 -22.69 24.79 9.20
C PHE A 600 -23.13 23.78 10.27
N ARG A 601 -24.03 24.19 11.17
CA ARG A 601 -24.60 23.33 12.21
C ARG A 601 -25.32 22.10 11.63
N ASP A 602 -26.07 22.28 10.54
CA ASP A 602 -26.72 21.18 9.82
C ASP A 602 -25.68 20.25 9.15
N CYS A 603 -24.64 20.82 8.53
CA CYS A 603 -23.64 20.00 7.85
C CYS A 603 -22.77 19.16 8.79
N VAL A 604 -22.45 19.65 9.98
CA VAL A 604 -21.59 18.92 10.96
C VAL A 604 -22.35 18.01 11.91
N SER A 605 -23.69 17.97 11.86
CA SER A 605 -24.51 17.22 12.82
C SER A 605 -24.60 15.71 12.55
N GLU A 606 -24.06 15.22 11.44
CA GLU A 606 -24.04 13.78 11.13
C GLU A 606 -22.64 13.33 10.75
N SER A 607 -22.32 12.08 11.11
CA SER A 607 -21.03 11.44 10.81
C SER A 607 -20.91 11.04 9.33
N GLY A 608 -19.67 10.89 8.87
CA GLY A 608 -19.35 10.42 7.52
C GLY A 608 -19.60 11.47 6.46
N ARG A 609 -19.27 12.74 6.75
CA ARG A 609 -19.53 13.86 5.85
C ARG A 609 -18.27 14.64 5.47
N ILE A 610 -18.27 15.09 4.22
CA ILE A 610 -17.32 16.07 3.71
C ILE A 610 -18.05 17.41 3.65
N VAL A 611 -17.70 18.32 4.56
CA VAL A 611 -18.29 19.65 4.67
C VAL A 611 -17.49 20.62 3.82
N THR A 612 -18.14 21.15 2.79
CA THR A 612 -17.60 22.16 1.87
C THR A 612 -18.43 23.45 1.96
N PHE A 613 -17.94 24.56 1.42
CA PHE A 613 -18.56 25.87 1.56
C PHE A 613 -18.83 26.50 0.20
N GLY A 614 -20.10 26.76 -0.11
CA GLY A 614 -20.52 27.51 -1.31
C GLY A 614 -20.59 29.02 -1.11
N ILE A 615 -20.19 29.51 0.07
CA ILE A 615 -20.32 30.88 0.54
C ILE A 615 -19.11 31.29 1.39
N SER A 616 -18.88 32.61 1.53
CA SER A 616 -17.83 33.20 2.36
C SER A 616 -18.43 34.13 3.42
N GLY A 617 -17.67 34.39 4.49
CA GLY A 617 -18.07 35.25 5.61
C GLY A 617 -17.93 34.60 6.99
N TYR A 618 -18.39 35.31 8.04
CA TYR A 618 -18.50 34.76 9.38
C TYR A 618 -19.87 34.16 9.65
N ILE A 619 -19.88 32.93 10.14
CA ILE A 619 -21.04 32.29 10.77
C ILE A 619 -21.00 32.67 12.25
N GLN A 620 -21.96 33.48 12.69
CA GLN A 620 -22.10 33.82 14.10
C GLN A 620 -22.94 32.75 14.80
N LEU A 621 -22.33 32.02 15.73
CA LEU A 621 -23.04 30.99 16.48
C LEU A 621 -23.93 31.62 17.55
N GLU A 622 -25.15 31.09 17.68
CA GLU A 622 -26.04 31.43 18.80
C GLU A 622 -25.74 30.60 20.06
N SER A 623 -25.08 29.46 19.88
CA SER A 623 -24.70 28.51 20.93
C SER A 623 -23.60 27.57 20.44
N ALA A 624 -22.93 26.86 21.35
CA ALA A 624 -21.90 25.90 20.98
C ALA A 624 -22.39 24.89 19.91
N VAL A 625 -21.51 24.51 18.98
CA VAL A 625 -21.77 23.52 17.94
C VAL A 625 -20.97 22.26 18.27
N SER A 626 -21.66 21.14 18.41
CA SER A 626 -21.02 19.82 18.49
C SER A 626 -20.85 19.25 17.09
N LEU A 627 -19.62 18.84 16.77
CA LEU A 627 -19.30 18.06 15.60
C LEU A 627 -19.76 16.60 15.80
N SER A 628 -19.91 15.85 14.72
CA SER A 628 -19.97 14.38 14.74
C SER A 628 -18.62 13.78 14.34
N SER A 629 -18.40 12.49 14.61
CA SER A 629 -17.23 11.76 14.11
C SER A 629 -17.17 11.65 12.58
N ASP A 630 -16.01 11.29 12.04
CA ASP A 630 -15.81 10.99 10.61
C ASP A 630 -16.15 12.19 9.70
N LEU A 631 -15.57 13.34 10.03
CA LEU A 631 -15.79 14.60 9.30
C LEU A 631 -14.53 15.10 8.61
N THR A 632 -14.68 15.57 7.38
CA THR A 632 -13.69 16.46 6.75
C THR A 632 -14.34 17.82 6.55
N ILE A 633 -13.88 18.85 7.25
CA ILE A 633 -14.35 20.23 7.12
C ILE A 633 -13.31 21.00 6.31
N ASN A 634 -13.62 21.28 5.04
CA ASN A 634 -12.68 21.86 4.09
C ASN A 634 -13.01 23.33 3.81
N GLY A 635 -12.47 24.23 4.63
CA GLY A 635 -12.62 25.68 4.48
C GLY A 635 -12.00 26.24 3.19
N SER A 636 -11.08 25.51 2.54
CA SER A 636 -10.46 25.91 1.26
C SER A 636 -11.44 25.93 0.09
N THR A 637 -12.64 25.36 0.25
CA THR A 637 -13.70 25.40 -0.76
C THR A 637 -14.51 26.69 -0.74
N ALA A 638 -14.44 27.48 0.35
CA ALA A 638 -15.14 28.74 0.45
C ALA A 638 -14.63 29.72 -0.62
N PRO A 639 -15.52 30.50 -1.29
CA PRO A 639 -15.11 31.60 -2.14
C PRO A 639 -14.25 32.62 -1.39
N ASP A 640 -13.52 33.47 -2.13
CA ASP A 640 -12.79 34.58 -1.52
C ASP A 640 -13.75 35.45 -0.67
N PRO A 641 -13.31 35.91 0.52
CA PRO A 641 -12.00 35.67 1.15
C PRO A 641 -11.98 34.51 2.18
N GLY A 642 -12.94 33.59 2.10
CA GLY A 642 -13.00 32.38 2.93
C GLY A 642 -14.09 32.42 4.00
N ILE A 643 -14.00 31.51 4.96
CA ILE A 643 -15.04 31.28 5.97
C ILE A 643 -14.46 31.34 7.39
N GLY A 644 -15.28 31.77 8.35
CA GLY A 644 -14.94 31.75 9.76
C GLY A 644 -16.15 31.56 10.67
N ILE A 645 -15.91 31.17 11.91
CA ILE A 645 -16.91 31.01 12.95
C ILE A 645 -16.63 32.00 14.07
N MET A 646 -17.67 32.68 14.54
CA MET A 646 -17.60 33.62 15.67
C MET A 646 -18.63 33.35 16.78
N ALA A 647 -18.39 33.88 17.97
CA ALA A 647 -19.33 33.96 19.11
C ALA A 647 -19.70 32.65 19.85
N GLY A 648 -19.18 31.48 19.45
CA GLY A 648 -19.43 30.23 20.18
C GLY A 648 -18.36 29.17 19.96
N GLU A 649 -18.26 28.24 20.92
CA GLU A 649 -17.35 27.09 20.83
C GLU A 649 -17.78 26.11 19.73
N VAL A 650 -16.81 25.68 18.92
CA VAL A 650 -16.95 24.46 18.11
C VAL A 650 -16.27 23.31 18.85
N SER A 651 -17.01 22.22 19.04
CA SER A 651 -16.60 21.12 19.90
C SER A 651 -16.62 19.79 19.15
N ALA A 652 -15.44 19.20 19.01
CA ALA A 652 -15.18 17.80 18.68
C ALA A 652 -15.15 16.89 19.92
N SER A 653 -15.63 17.37 21.08
CA SER A 653 -15.50 16.60 22.31
C SER A 653 -16.29 15.28 22.25
N ASP A 654 -15.65 14.20 22.73
CA ASP A 654 -16.16 12.82 22.65
C ASP A 654 -16.45 12.34 21.19
N GLN A 655 -15.84 12.98 20.17
CA GLN A 655 -15.92 12.58 18.75
C GLN A 655 -14.55 12.18 18.22
N ASP A 656 -14.52 11.43 17.13
CA ASP A 656 -13.30 10.85 16.58
C ASP A 656 -13.17 11.08 15.07
N ASN A 657 -11.94 11.00 14.56
CA ASN A 657 -11.66 10.95 13.13
C ASN A 657 -12.14 12.22 12.39
N ILE A 658 -11.58 13.37 12.74
CA ILE A 658 -11.99 14.67 12.17
C ILE A 658 -10.78 15.37 11.55
N ILE A 659 -10.95 15.83 10.31
CA ILE A 659 -9.99 16.68 9.61
C ILE A 659 -10.63 18.06 9.43
N ILE A 660 -9.97 19.12 9.87
CA ILE A 660 -10.37 20.49 9.62
C ILE A 660 -9.22 21.21 8.95
N VAL A 661 -9.48 21.78 7.77
CA VAL A 661 -8.50 22.56 7.02
C VAL A 661 -9.02 23.96 6.69
N ASN A 662 -8.14 24.96 6.77
CA ASN A 662 -8.38 26.32 6.28
C ASN A 662 -9.61 27.02 6.89
N MET A 663 -9.83 26.88 8.20
CA MET A 663 -10.98 27.41 8.94
C MET A 663 -10.55 28.41 10.02
N ARG A 664 -11.46 29.33 10.38
CA ARG A 664 -11.25 30.28 11.48
C ARG A 664 -12.22 30.05 12.62
N PHE A 665 -11.72 30.08 13.85
CA PHE A 665 -12.51 29.93 15.08
C PHE A 665 -12.19 31.09 16.02
N ARG A 666 -13.19 31.96 16.21
CA ARG A 666 -13.05 33.19 16.99
C ARG A 666 -14.14 33.23 18.07
N GLN A 667 -13.84 32.82 19.30
CA GLN A 667 -14.86 32.82 20.33
C GLN A 667 -15.27 34.27 20.69
N GLY A 668 -14.34 35.02 21.28
CA GLY A 668 -14.54 36.41 21.70
C GLY A 668 -15.66 36.57 22.72
N THR A 669 -15.99 37.82 23.05
CA THR A 669 -16.91 38.15 24.16
C THR A 669 -18.40 38.10 23.78
N LEU A 670 -18.73 37.82 22.52
CA LEU A 670 -20.11 37.52 22.13
C LEU A 670 -20.57 36.16 22.67
N ASP A 671 -19.65 35.22 22.92
CA ASP A 671 -19.94 34.04 23.72
C ASP A 671 -20.03 34.44 25.19
N SER A 672 -21.22 34.34 25.78
CA SER A 672 -21.39 34.67 27.21
C SER A 672 -20.85 33.59 28.15
N ASP A 673 -20.55 32.38 27.65
CA ASP A 673 -20.01 31.28 28.45
C ASP A 673 -18.48 31.31 28.48
N THR A 674 -17.94 31.97 29.51
CA THR A 674 -16.49 32.11 29.70
C THR A 674 -15.80 30.79 30.09
N GLY A 675 -16.56 29.71 30.31
CA GLY A 675 -16.06 28.36 30.60
C GLY A 675 -15.77 27.53 29.35
N LYS A 676 -15.89 28.13 28.16
CA LYS A 676 -15.67 27.49 26.86
C LYS A 676 -14.42 27.98 26.16
N SER A 677 -13.94 27.17 25.22
CA SER A 677 -12.75 27.44 24.41
C SER A 677 -13.13 27.88 23.00
N ALA A 678 -12.17 28.43 22.24
CA ALA A 678 -12.43 28.72 20.82
C ALA A 678 -12.61 27.43 20.00
N PHE A 679 -11.84 26.40 20.33
CA PHE A 679 -12.04 25.05 19.83
C PHE A 679 -11.82 24.02 20.95
N ASN A 680 -12.68 23.01 21.00
CA ASN A 680 -12.63 21.96 22.01
C ASN A 680 -12.61 20.59 21.35
N MET A 681 -11.64 19.76 21.69
CA MET A 681 -11.49 18.37 21.24
C MET A 681 -11.32 17.40 22.41
N GLY A 682 -11.82 17.73 23.59
CA GLY A 682 -11.65 16.89 24.77
C GLY A 682 -12.17 15.47 24.58
N LYS A 683 -11.37 14.46 24.98
CA LYS A 683 -11.68 13.03 24.83
C LYS A 683 -11.91 12.55 23.39
N SER A 684 -11.35 13.26 22.42
CA SER A 684 -11.39 12.86 21.00
C SER A 684 -10.19 11.98 20.62
N SER A 685 -10.27 11.34 19.46
CA SER A 685 -9.11 10.68 18.85
C SER A 685 -8.99 10.92 17.34
N ASN A 686 -7.75 10.91 16.84
CA ASN A 686 -7.43 11.03 15.41
C ASN A 686 -7.96 12.33 14.79
N ILE A 687 -7.42 13.46 15.26
CA ILE A 687 -7.84 14.81 14.83
C ILE A 687 -6.69 15.50 14.08
N ILE A 688 -7.02 16.16 12.96
CA ILE A 688 -6.12 17.10 12.29
C ILE A 688 -6.76 18.48 12.24
N LEU A 689 -6.02 19.47 12.71
CA LEU A 689 -6.28 20.89 12.50
C LEU A 689 -5.12 21.47 11.68
N ASP A 690 -5.32 21.68 10.39
CA ASP A 690 -4.27 22.17 9.48
C ASP A 690 -4.66 23.50 8.84
N HIS A 691 -3.73 24.45 8.76
CA HIS A 691 -4.00 25.80 8.24
C HIS A 691 -5.23 26.47 8.89
N CYS A 692 -5.44 26.28 10.19
CA CYS A 692 -6.56 26.87 10.91
C CYS A 692 -6.12 28.10 11.72
N SER A 693 -7.03 29.04 11.95
CA SER A 693 -6.77 30.23 12.77
C SER A 693 -7.69 30.26 13.98
N PHE A 694 -7.12 30.19 15.18
CA PHE A 694 -7.84 30.21 16.46
C PHE A 694 -7.49 31.49 17.22
N ALA A 695 -8.50 32.23 17.66
CA ALA A 695 -8.26 33.36 18.55
C ALA A 695 -9.40 33.64 19.53
N TYR A 696 -9.09 34.50 20.49
CA TYR A 696 -10.04 35.05 21.45
C TYR A 696 -10.71 34.00 22.33
N GLY A 697 -10.00 32.89 22.61
CA GLY A 697 -10.43 31.91 23.59
C GLY A 697 -10.57 32.54 24.98
N GLN A 698 -11.70 32.29 25.64
CA GLN A 698 -11.98 32.79 26.98
C GLN A 698 -11.46 31.84 28.06
N TRP A 699 -11.68 30.53 27.91
CA TRP A 699 -11.11 29.52 28.80
C TRP A 699 -9.70 29.11 28.36
N ASP A 700 -9.59 28.34 27.28
CA ASP A 700 -8.37 28.09 26.52
C ASP A 700 -8.66 28.43 25.03
N THR A 701 -7.64 28.68 24.21
CA THR A 701 -7.87 28.83 22.76
C THR A 701 -8.16 27.45 22.14
N ILE A 702 -7.39 26.44 22.53
CA ILE A 702 -7.63 25.03 22.20
C ILE A 702 -7.70 24.22 23.50
N ASP A 703 -8.77 23.46 23.71
CA ASP A 703 -8.87 22.47 24.79
C ASP A 703 -8.82 21.05 24.21
N ALA A 704 -7.84 20.25 24.65
CA ALA A 704 -7.60 18.88 24.22
C ALA A 704 -7.45 17.91 25.40
N VAL A 705 -8.13 18.18 26.53
CA VAL A 705 -8.10 17.29 27.70
C VAL A 705 -8.67 15.91 27.37
N GLY A 706 -7.85 14.87 27.48
CA GLY A 706 -8.24 13.48 27.19
C GLY A 706 -8.13 13.11 25.71
N ALA A 707 -7.68 14.02 24.84
CA ALA A 707 -7.52 13.75 23.42
C ALA A 707 -6.29 12.87 23.16
N VAL A 708 -6.36 12.01 22.14
CA VAL A 708 -5.26 11.10 21.77
C VAL A 708 -5.05 11.11 20.25
N ASN A 709 -3.79 11.01 19.80
CA ASN A 709 -3.44 10.99 18.37
C ASN A 709 -3.97 12.20 17.60
N PHE A 710 -3.48 13.40 17.89
CA PHE A 710 -3.88 14.59 17.14
C PHE A 710 -2.70 15.41 16.65
N THR A 711 -2.91 16.12 15.54
CA THR A 711 -1.95 17.08 14.97
C THR A 711 -2.62 18.44 14.82
N VAL A 712 -1.94 19.47 15.31
CA VAL A 712 -2.19 20.88 14.93
C VAL A 712 -1.01 21.34 14.10
N SER A 713 -1.22 21.61 12.82
CA SER A 713 -0.16 21.97 11.88
C SER A 713 -0.47 23.26 11.12
N ASN A 714 0.58 24.01 10.79
CA ASN A 714 0.50 25.20 9.94
C ASN A 714 -0.57 26.22 10.39
N SER A 715 -0.86 26.29 11.69
CA SER A 715 -2.02 27.02 12.24
C SER A 715 -1.60 28.23 13.06
N ILE A 716 -2.53 29.18 13.23
CA ILE A 716 -2.37 30.35 14.10
C ILE A 716 -3.14 30.10 15.40
N ILE A 717 -2.49 30.28 16.54
CA ILE A 717 -3.09 30.28 17.88
C ILE A 717 -2.72 31.61 18.56
N ALA A 718 -3.68 32.53 18.66
CA ALA A 718 -3.39 33.91 19.04
C ALA A 718 -4.43 34.56 19.95
N PHE A 719 -4.00 35.60 20.66
CA PHE A 719 -4.86 36.56 21.36
C PHE A 719 -5.96 35.94 22.25
N PRO A 720 -5.65 34.99 23.16
CA PRO A 720 -6.63 34.58 24.16
C PRO A 720 -6.93 35.75 25.10
N ILE A 721 -8.19 35.92 25.51
CA ILE A 721 -8.66 37.14 26.19
C ILE A 721 -9.10 36.94 27.65
N GLY A 722 -9.65 35.76 28.01
CA GLY A 722 -10.14 35.46 29.36
C GLY A 722 -9.03 35.05 30.33
N GLN A 723 -8.79 33.75 30.50
CA GLN A 723 -7.60 33.26 31.21
C GLN A 723 -6.29 33.56 30.47
N GLN A 724 -6.40 33.90 29.18
CA GLN A 724 -5.29 34.20 28.28
C GLN A 724 -4.37 32.98 28.03
N PHE A 725 -4.97 31.79 27.95
CA PHE A 725 -4.28 30.53 27.70
C PHE A 725 -4.35 30.08 26.24
N GLY A 726 -3.22 29.62 25.70
CA GLY A 726 -3.12 29.09 24.35
C GLY A 726 -3.82 27.73 24.20
N ALA A 727 -3.21 26.67 24.71
CA ALA A 727 -3.76 25.32 24.61
C ALA A 727 -3.55 24.49 25.88
N HIS A 728 -4.56 23.72 26.26
CA HIS A 728 -4.48 22.75 27.36
C HIS A 728 -4.56 21.32 26.81
N VAL A 729 -3.49 20.54 27.00
CA VAL A 729 -3.38 19.17 26.48
C VAL A 729 -3.16 18.21 27.64
N GLU A 730 -3.93 17.13 27.68
CA GLU A 730 -3.74 16.02 28.62
C GLU A 730 -3.98 14.68 27.92
N THR A 731 -3.15 13.67 28.20
CA THR A 731 -3.18 12.29 27.65
C THR A 731 -2.30 12.08 26.40
N GLY A 732 -2.67 12.67 25.26
CA GLY A 732 -1.95 12.54 23.98
C GLY A 732 -1.81 11.10 23.45
N PRO A 733 -0.88 10.83 22.54
CA PRO A 733 0.19 11.74 22.09
C PRO A 733 -0.30 12.84 21.16
N SER A 734 0.45 13.95 21.08
CA SER A 734 0.12 15.10 20.24
C SER A 734 1.30 15.62 19.39
N THR A 735 0.98 16.25 18.27
CA THR A 735 1.95 16.94 17.41
C THR A 735 1.53 18.39 17.16
N PHE A 736 2.44 19.33 17.41
CA PHE A 736 2.35 20.72 16.99
C PHE A 736 3.50 21.01 16.02
N PHE A 737 3.16 21.24 14.75
CA PHE A 737 4.13 21.47 13.69
C PHE A 737 3.88 22.79 12.95
N GLY A 738 4.91 23.65 12.81
CA GLY A 738 4.82 24.82 11.94
C GLY A 738 3.76 25.85 12.35
N ASN A 739 3.40 25.92 13.64
CA ASN A 739 2.36 26.84 14.12
C ASN A 739 2.92 28.18 14.57
N LEU A 740 2.08 29.20 14.52
CA LEU A 740 2.32 30.52 15.07
C LEU A 740 1.55 30.70 16.39
N TRP A 741 2.27 30.97 17.48
CA TRP A 741 1.71 31.20 18.82
C TRP A 741 1.95 32.64 19.24
N VAL A 742 0.90 33.43 19.46
CA VAL A 742 1.06 34.89 19.61
C VAL A 742 0.31 35.46 20.80
N SER A 743 1.05 36.15 21.67
CA SER A 743 0.52 37.02 22.73
C SER A 743 -0.43 36.31 23.70
N ALA A 744 0.04 35.25 24.37
CA ALA A 744 -0.67 34.57 25.44
C ALA A 744 0.02 34.75 26.80
N HIS A 745 -0.78 34.75 27.87
CA HIS A 745 -0.26 34.75 29.24
C HIS A 745 0.43 33.42 29.57
N ASN A 746 -0.13 32.28 29.13
CA ASN A 746 0.42 30.97 29.46
C ASN A 746 0.00 29.91 28.42
N ARG A 747 0.57 28.70 28.55
CA ARG A 747 0.16 27.46 27.88
C ARG A 747 0.27 27.53 26.36
N GLN A 748 1.48 27.56 25.81
CA GLN A 748 1.71 27.49 24.37
C GLN A 748 2.52 26.25 23.95
N PRO A 749 2.09 25.01 24.26
CA PRO A 749 0.92 24.61 25.05
C PRO A 749 1.24 24.40 26.55
N LEU A 750 0.23 24.03 27.36
CA LEU A 750 0.42 23.19 28.54
C LEU A 750 0.35 21.73 28.11
N ALA A 751 1.51 21.07 28.03
CA ALA A 751 1.66 19.68 27.59
C ALA A 751 1.69 18.75 28.81
N LYS A 752 0.60 18.00 29.02
CA LYS A 752 0.54 16.88 29.98
C LYS A 752 0.35 15.56 29.23
N ASP A 753 1.25 15.34 28.28
CA ASP A 753 1.22 14.26 27.32
C ASP A 753 2.60 14.06 26.68
N ASP A 754 2.81 12.89 26.08
CA ASP A 754 3.97 12.65 25.23
C ASP A 754 3.77 13.38 23.89
N ASN A 755 4.65 14.31 23.52
CA ASN A 755 4.38 15.19 22.39
C ASN A 755 5.58 15.55 21.51
N GLN A 756 5.25 16.01 20.31
CA GLN A 756 6.13 16.59 19.31
C GLN A 756 5.83 18.07 19.13
N TYR A 757 6.81 18.92 19.37
CA TYR A 757 6.72 20.37 19.21
C TYR A 757 7.84 20.82 18.27
N ILE A 758 7.54 20.91 16.98
CA ILE A 758 8.53 20.98 15.91
C ILE A 758 8.28 22.21 15.01
N ASN A 759 9.32 22.99 14.73
CA ASN A 759 9.27 24.13 13.79
C ASN A 759 8.18 25.18 14.10
N ASN A 760 7.76 25.35 15.35
CA ASN A 760 6.82 26.39 15.75
C ASN A 760 7.52 27.74 15.98
N VAL A 761 6.78 28.83 15.80
CA VAL A 761 7.20 30.19 16.11
C VAL A 761 6.33 30.73 17.24
N ILE A 762 6.97 31.20 18.31
CA ILE A 762 6.30 31.62 19.54
C ILE A 762 6.69 33.06 19.83
N TYR A 763 5.70 33.93 19.97
CA TYR A 763 5.90 35.37 20.05
C TYR A 763 5.16 35.99 21.25
N ASN A 764 5.84 36.90 21.95
CA ASN A 764 5.25 37.76 22.99
C ASN A 764 4.55 36.99 24.12
N TYR A 765 5.17 35.90 24.55
CA TYR A 765 4.68 34.99 25.58
C TYR A 765 5.03 35.49 27.00
N GLN A 766 4.18 35.20 27.99
CA GLN A 766 4.59 35.28 29.41
C GLN A 766 4.99 33.92 29.98
N ALA A 767 4.40 32.83 29.50
CA ALA A 767 4.84 31.47 29.72
C ALA A 767 4.51 30.68 28.45
N ALA A 768 5.55 30.30 27.69
CA ALA A 768 5.35 29.61 26.43
C ALA A 768 5.13 28.11 26.66
N TYR A 769 6.16 27.29 26.42
CA TYR A 769 6.05 25.85 26.50
C TYR A 769 6.01 25.41 27.97
N THR A 770 4.91 24.81 28.39
CA THR A 770 4.62 24.57 29.82
C THR A 770 4.33 23.09 30.09
N ALA A 771 4.86 22.53 31.19
CA ALA A 771 4.50 21.18 31.69
C ALA A 771 4.05 21.19 33.17
N ALA A 772 3.52 22.32 33.62
CA ALA A 772 3.06 22.58 35.00
C ALA A 772 2.14 21.50 35.60
N ASN A 773 2.27 21.24 36.91
CA ASN A 773 1.38 20.40 37.73
C ASN A 773 1.11 18.99 37.17
N THR A 774 2.05 18.44 36.41
CA THR A 774 1.98 17.07 35.93
C THR A 774 2.23 16.13 37.12
N GLY A 775 1.17 15.44 37.57
CA GLY A 775 1.34 14.29 38.46
C GLY A 775 2.00 13.09 37.76
N GLY A 776 2.25 13.19 36.45
CA GLY A 776 2.82 12.16 35.57
C GLY A 776 4.18 12.55 34.99
N ASN A 777 4.85 11.56 34.39
CA ASN A 777 6.07 11.74 33.58
C ASN A 777 5.68 11.68 32.10
N PHE A 778 6.19 12.61 31.30
CA PHE A 778 5.90 12.76 29.89
C PHE A 778 7.17 13.05 29.10
N SER A 779 7.16 12.65 27.83
CA SER A 779 8.27 12.79 26.89
C SER A 779 8.00 13.90 25.88
N HIS A 780 8.96 14.80 25.67
CA HIS A 780 8.79 15.98 24.81
C HIS A 780 9.90 16.05 23.76
N ASP A 781 9.52 16.04 22.48
CA ASP A 781 10.43 16.30 21.37
C ASP A 781 10.27 17.75 20.92
N ILE A 782 11.18 18.62 21.36
CA ILE A 782 11.16 20.07 21.12
C ILE A 782 12.27 20.40 20.11
N ILE A 783 11.92 20.55 18.82
CA ILE A 783 12.93 20.59 17.75
C ILE A 783 12.72 21.82 16.84
N ASN A 784 13.80 22.59 16.63
CA ASN A 784 13.86 23.69 15.67
C ASN A 784 12.72 24.74 15.81
N ASN A 785 12.26 25.02 17.03
CA ASN A 785 11.32 26.10 17.32
C ASN A 785 12.05 27.43 17.53
N TYR A 786 11.33 28.54 17.35
CA TYR A 786 11.87 29.88 17.56
C TYR A 786 11.00 30.67 18.56
N PHE A 787 11.58 31.03 19.70
CA PHE A 787 10.93 31.81 20.76
C PHE A 787 11.38 33.26 20.71
N ILE A 788 10.47 34.18 20.39
CA ILE A 788 10.71 35.61 20.24
C ILE A 788 10.00 36.35 21.38
N ALA A 789 10.77 37.00 22.25
CA ALA A 789 10.21 37.84 23.30
C ALA A 789 9.58 39.11 22.71
N GLY A 790 8.49 39.56 23.32
CA GLY A 790 7.80 40.79 22.93
C GLY A 790 7.47 41.69 24.13
N PRO A 791 6.73 42.79 23.93
CA PRO A 791 6.46 43.78 24.97
C PRO A 791 5.75 43.25 26.23
N SER A 792 5.03 42.15 26.10
CA SER A 792 4.34 41.46 27.19
C SER A 792 5.14 40.33 27.81
N THR A 793 6.31 39.98 27.27
CA THR A 793 7.18 38.93 27.81
C THR A 793 7.80 39.38 29.14
N SER A 794 7.36 38.73 30.22
CA SER A 794 7.82 39.02 31.58
C SER A 794 9.27 38.58 31.82
N SER A 795 9.63 37.40 31.31
CA SER A 795 10.97 36.84 31.37
C SER A 795 11.23 36.01 30.11
N PRO A 796 12.37 36.19 29.42
CA PRO A 796 12.74 35.32 28.30
C PRO A 796 12.93 33.86 28.69
N ASP A 797 13.27 33.58 29.95
CA ASP A 797 13.47 32.22 30.46
C ASP A 797 12.14 31.44 30.57
N ASP A 798 11.00 32.14 30.60
CA ASP A 798 9.66 31.53 30.62
C ASP A 798 9.27 30.91 29.25
N ARG A 799 10.22 30.84 28.30
CA ARG A 799 10.10 30.00 27.09
C ARG A 799 9.83 28.53 27.45
N TYR A 800 10.43 28.05 28.54
CA TYR A 800 10.18 26.75 29.15
C TYR A 800 9.69 26.97 30.58
N PHE A 801 8.39 26.94 30.78
CA PHE A 801 7.77 27.25 32.06
C PHE A 801 7.42 25.98 32.86
N GLN A 802 7.81 25.96 34.13
CA GLN A 802 7.57 24.84 35.05
C GLN A 802 8.02 23.47 34.53
N MET A 803 9.13 23.43 33.79
CA MET A 803 9.74 22.20 33.32
C MET A 803 10.52 21.53 34.45
N LYS A 804 10.09 20.35 34.88
CA LYS A 804 10.56 19.66 36.10
C LYS A 804 11.32 18.37 35.78
N ALA A 805 12.13 17.91 36.73
CA ALA A 805 12.99 16.72 36.58
C ALA A 805 12.25 15.40 36.30
N ASN A 806 10.94 15.37 36.53
CA ASN A 806 10.07 14.25 36.17
C ASN A 806 9.51 14.37 34.75
N GLN A 807 10.09 15.18 33.86
CA GLN A 807 9.78 15.22 32.43
C GLN A 807 11.04 14.84 31.65
N ASP A 808 10.85 14.09 30.56
CA ASP A 808 11.91 13.62 29.67
C ASP A 808 11.87 14.47 28.39
N VAL A 809 12.97 15.14 28.04
CA VAL A 809 12.95 16.14 26.96
C VAL A 809 14.12 15.93 26.00
N TYR A 810 13.82 15.76 24.72
CA TYR A 810 14.78 15.93 23.64
C TYR A 810 14.64 17.33 23.06
N ALA A 811 15.63 18.19 23.28
CA ALA A 811 15.64 19.56 22.77
C ALA A 811 16.85 19.81 21.87
N THR A 812 16.62 20.14 20.60
CA THR A 812 17.69 20.47 19.66
C THR A 812 17.30 21.54 18.64
N GLY A 813 18.28 22.33 18.22
CA GLY A 813 18.14 23.35 17.18
C GLY A 813 17.14 24.48 17.45
N ASN A 814 16.59 24.58 18.67
CA ASN A 814 15.70 25.67 19.05
C ASN A 814 16.46 26.98 19.26
N TYR A 815 15.80 28.12 19.03
CA TYR A 815 16.35 29.47 19.16
C TYR A 815 15.51 30.34 20.10
N GLY A 816 16.18 31.22 20.83
CA GLY A 816 15.56 32.24 21.67
C GLY A 816 16.08 33.62 21.31
N ASP A 817 15.16 34.55 21.06
CA ASP A 817 15.43 35.97 20.88
C ASP A 817 14.79 36.77 22.02
N SER A 818 15.62 37.52 22.74
CA SER A 818 15.24 38.30 23.90
C SER A 818 15.64 39.77 23.80
N SER A 819 16.01 40.23 22.59
CA SER A 819 16.57 41.55 22.35
C SER A 819 15.51 42.66 22.35
N LEU A 820 14.31 42.37 21.83
CA LEU A 820 13.23 43.33 21.57
C LEU A 820 13.70 44.52 20.72
N ASP A 821 14.65 44.31 19.81
CA ASP A 821 15.30 45.37 19.04
C ASP A 821 14.75 45.53 17.62
N GLY A 822 13.82 44.67 17.20
CA GLY A 822 13.24 44.68 15.86
C GLY A 822 14.05 43.89 14.83
N GLU A 823 15.06 43.13 15.26
CA GLU A 823 15.83 42.21 14.42
C GLU A 823 15.62 40.76 14.86
N LEU A 824 15.59 39.82 13.92
CA LEU A 824 15.58 38.40 14.21
C LEU A 824 17.02 37.91 14.42
N ASN A 825 17.57 38.11 15.61
CA ASN A 825 18.99 37.90 15.93
C ASN A 825 19.24 37.01 17.15
N GLY A 826 18.22 36.24 17.54
CA GLY A 826 18.29 35.24 18.60
C GLY A 826 19.39 34.19 18.45
N ALA A 827 19.67 33.51 19.55
CA ALA A 827 20.70 32.48 19.65
C ALA A 827 20.09 31.12 19.96
N GLN A 828 20.85 30.05 19.70
CA GLN A 828 20.43 28.70 20.01
C GLN A 828 20.16 28.54 21.53
N GLU A 829 18.99 28.00 21.86
CA GLU A 829 18.56 27.74 23.23
C GLU A 829 17.90 26.36 23.34
N ASN A 830 18.56 25.42 24.01
CA ASN A 830 18.02 24.09 24.29
C ASN A 830 18.03 23.75 25.78
N SER A 831 18.23 24.75 26.66
CA SER A 831 18.15 24.55 28.11
C SER A 831 16.70 24.49 28.55
N VAL A 832 16.23 23.29 28.89
CA VAL A 832 14.82 22.97 29.17
C VAL A 832 14.52 22.92 30.68
N GLY A 833 15.11 23.85 31.44
CA GLY A 833 14.89 23.95 32.89
C GLY A 833 15.42 22.73 33.66
N ASP A 834 14.63 22.21 34.58
CA ASP A 834 15.02 21.10 35.47
C ASP A 834 14.80 19.71 34.83
N ALA A 835 14.29 19.60 33.60
CA ALA A 835 13.94 18.32 32.97
C ALA A 835 15.13 17.39 32.70
N THR A 836 14.82 16.11 32.59
CA THR A 836 15.79 15.09 32.16
C THR A 836 16.00 15.22 30.66
N VAL A 837 17.22 15.53 30.23
CA VAL A 837 17.56 15.69 28.82
C VAL A 837 17.85 14.32 28.19
N LEU A 838 17.21 14.05 27.05
CA LEU A 838 17.41 12.84 26.26
C LEU A 838 18.47 13.04 25.16
N ASP A 839 19.18 11.97 24.80
CA ASP A 839 20.20 11.99 23.74
C ASP A 839 19.62 11.87 22.32
N ALA A 840 18.38 11.41 22.20
CA ALA A 840 17.65 11.21 20.95
C ALA A 840 16.16 11.52 21.16
N PRO A 841 15.40 11.85 20.09
CA PRO A 841 13.96 12.03 20.19
C PRO A 841 13.29 10.78 20.75
N TRP A 842 12.25 10.97 21.57
CA TRP A 842 11.48 9.84 22.12
C TRP A 842 10.61 9.20 21.03
N ALA A 843 10.06 10.01 20.12
CA ALA A 843 9.25 9.53 19.01
C ALA A 843 10.11 9.34 17.77
N SER A 844 10.08 8.13 17.21
CA SER A 844 10.85 7.78 16.01
C SER A 844 10.44 8.57 14.75
N THR A 845 9.25 9.19 14.75
CA THR A 845 8.74 10.00 13.65
C THR A 845 9.24 11.45 13.67
N SER A 846 9.78 11.93 14.79
CA SER A 846 10.11 13.35 14.99
C SER A 846 11.10 13.88 13.96
N THR A 847 12.16 13.13 13.64
CA THR A 847 13.17 13.54 12.65
C THR A 847 12.62 13.57 11.22
N GLY A 848 11.56 12.81 10.93
CA GLY A 848 10.88 12.81 9.64
C GLY A 848 9.91 13.98 9.44
N ILE A 849 9.54 14.67 10.52
CA ILE A 849 8.66 15.85 10.50
C ILE A 849 9.47 17.14 10.34
N VAL A 850 10.74 17.15 10.76
CA VAL A 850 11.59 18.34 10.69
C VAL A 850 11.83 18.73 9.23
N GLU A 851 11.28 19.88 8.84
CA GLU A 851 11.45 20.43 7.49
C GLU A 851 12.49 21.54 7.44
N TRP A 852 12.56 22.34 8.50
CA TRP A 852 13.30 23.60 8.51
C TRP A 852 14.24 23.71 9.70
N THR A 853 15.31 24.49 9.55
CA THR A 853 15.99 25.07 10.72
C THR A 853 15.06 26.06 11.44
N ALA A 854 15.35 26.43 12.69
CA ALA A 854 14.50 27.38 13.43
C ALA A 854 14.35 28.73 12.71
N ALA A 855 15.42 29.25 12.09
CA ALA A 855 15.36 30.52 11.36
C ALA A 855 14.53 30.42 10.06
N GLU A 856 14.67 29.30 9.33
CA GLU A 856 13.82 29.02 8.16
C GLU A 856 12.36 28.83 8.58
N ALA A 857 12.09 28.24 9.75
CA ALA A 857 10.74 28.09 10.28
C ALA A 857 10.06 29.46 10.48
N VAL A 858 10.78 30.49 10.96
CA VAL A 858 10.22 31.86 11.06
C VAL A 858 9.73 32.36 9.70
N THR A 859 10.54 32.21 8.66
CA THR A 859 10.18 32.67 7.31
C THR A 859 8.98 31.88 6.75
N ASN A 860 9.00 30.56 6.85
CA ASN A 860 7.96 29.71 6.27
C ASN A 860 6.63 29.81 7.04
N VAL A 861 6.67 29.76 8.37
CA VAL A 861 5.46 29.88 9.21
C VAL A 861 4.80 31.25 9.05
N LEU A 862 5.58 32.35 8.98
CA LEU A 862 5.01 33.67 8.70
C LEU A 862 4.40 33.79 7.30
N ALA A 863 4.85 32.99 6.34
CA ALA A 863 4.31 32.98 4.99
C ALA A 863 3.01 32.16 4.86
N SER A 864 2.90 31.03 5.56
CA SER A 864 1.83 30.05 5.31
C SER A 864 0.89 29.78 6.48
N ALA A 865 1.25 30.07 7.74
CA ALA A 865 0.42 29.65 8.86
C ALA A 865 -0.93 30.38 8.93
N GLY A 866 -1.94 29.63 9.37
CA GLY A 866 -3.33 30.05 9.53
C GLY A 866 -4.18 29.82 8.28
N ALA A 867 -5.45 30.21 8.36
CA ALA A 867 -6.37 30.14 7.24
C ALA A 867 -6.02 31.20 6.19
N SER A 868 -6.02 30.79 4.91
CA SER A 868 -5.69 31.58 3.74
C SER A 868 -6.90 31.75 2.81
N PRO A 869 -7.13 32.95 2.23
CA PRO A 869 -6.36 34.19 2.43
C PRO A 869 -6.63 34.81 3.81
N ARG A 870 -5.64 35.42 4.46
CA ARG A 870 -5.71 35.94 5.84
C ARG A 870 -6.78 37.02 6.03
N ASP A 871 -7.48 36.97 7.17
CA ASP A 871 -8.37 38.04 7.64
C ASP A 871 -7.58 39.16 8.36
N GLU A 872 -8.27 40.21 8.82
CA GLU A 872 -7.64 41.31 9.56
C GLU A 872 -6.94 40.84 10.84
N VAL A 873 -7.49 39.83 11.52
CA VAL A 873 -6.93 39.28 12.76
C VAL A 873 -5.62 38.55 12.48
N ASP A 874 -5.60 37.62 11.52
CA ASP A 874 -4.40 36.87 11.13
C ASP A 874 -3.33 37.81 10.57
N THR A 875 -3.73 38.88 9.88
CA THR A 875 -2.81 39.92 9.41
C THR A 875 -2.15 40.66 10.57
N LEU A 876 -2.93 41.04 11.61
CA LEU A 876 -2.40 41.66 12.83
C LEU A 876 -1.47 40.71 13.60
N VAL A 877 -1.82 39.44 13.68
CA VAL A 877 -0.97 38.41 14.31
C VAL A 877 0.40 38.39 13.64
N VAL A 878 0.43 38.26 12.31
CA VAL A 878 1.68 38.17 11.54
C VAL A 878 2.48 39.47 11.64
N SER A 879 1.84 40.63 11.53
CA SER A 879 2.53 41.92 11.62
C SER A 879 3.18 42.12 12.99
N GLN A 880 2.55 41.64 14.07
CA GLN A 880 3.18 41.70 15.41
C GLN A 880 4.42 40.82 15.48
N VAL A 881 4.41 39.62 14.88
CA VAL A 881 5.61 38.77 14.89
C VAL A 881 6.72 39.35 14.01
N GLU A 882 6.39 39.91 12.85
CA GLU A 882 7.34 40.60 11.96
C GLU A 882 7.99 41.85 12.59
N SER A 883 7.41 42.37 13.67
CA SER A 883 8.02 43.46 14.45
C SER A 883 9.25 43.02 15.27
N TYR A 884 9.51 41.71 15.36
CA TYR A 884 10.61 41.08 16.09
C TYR A 884 10.85 41.69 17.48
N GLY A 885 9.76 41.74 18.24
CA GLY A 885 9.75 42.08 19.67
C GLY A 885 9.39 43.54 20.00
N THR A 886 9.13 44.38 19.00
CA THR A 886 8.83 45.81 19.20
C THR A 886 7.34 46.13 19.37
N GLU A 887 6.43 45.27 18.92
CA GLU A 887 4.98 45.48 18.98
C GLU A 887 4.22 44.31 19.67
N GLY A 888 2.93 44.50 19.93
CA GLY A 888 2.06 43.45 20.49
C GLY A 888 1.71 43.62 21.96
N GLY A 889 0.67 42.90 22.39
CA GLY A 889 0.09 43.03 23.72
C GLY A 889 -0.84 41.86 24.07
N LEU A 890 -1.06 41.65 25.37
CA LEU A 890 -2.13 40.77 25.84
C LEU A 890 -3.47 41.53 25.82
N TYR A 891 -4.47 40.97 25.15
CA TYR A 891 -5.80 41.56 25.01
C TYR A 891 -6.78 41.00 26.03
N LYS A 892 -7.75 41.78 26.48
CA LYS A 892 -8.81 41.32 27.40
C LYS A 892 -10.17 41.22 26.75
N ASP A 893 -10.32 41.89 25.62
CA ASP A 893 -11.46 41.82 24.72
C ASP A 893 -10.94 41.84 23.27
N GLN A 894 -11.61 41.17 22.33
CA GLN A 894 -11.24 41.26 20.92
C GLN A 894 -11.31 42.71 20.41
N ASP A 895 -12.20 43.55 20.96
CA ASP A 895 -12.32 44.97 20.64
C ASP A 895 -11.03 45.76 20.93
N ASP A 896 -10.22 45.31 21.89
CA ASP A 896 -8.96 45.95 22.27
C ASP A 896 -7.93 45.94 21.11
N THR A 897 -8.11 45.07 20.11
CA THR A 897 -7.29 45.04 18.90
C THR A 897 -7.54 46.22 17.96
N GLY A 898 -8.70 46.89 18.09
CA GLY A 898 -9.11 48.00 17.23
C GLY A 898 -9.49 47.58 15.80
N LEU A 899 -9.64 46.28 15.54
CA LEU A 899 -10.02 45.75 14.24
C LEU A 899 -11.53 45.94 13.96
N SER A 900 -11.90 45.76 12.70
CA SER A 900 -13.30 45.87 12.27
C SER A 900 -14.18 44.76 12.88
N ASN A 901 -15.50 44.88 12.67
CA ASN A 901 -16.50 43.90 13.14
C ASN A 901 -16.42 43.62 14.66
N GLY A 902 -16.18 44.65 15.47
CA GLY A 902 -16.00 44.48 16.91
C GLY A 902 -14.84 43.54 17.23
N GLY A 903 -13.67 43.79 16.64
CA GLY A 903 -12.46 43.01 16.86
C GLY A 903 -12.37 41.67 16.12
N TYR A 904 -13.46 41.15 15.55
CA TYR A 904 -13.45 39.87 14.84
C TYR A 904 -12.83 39.92 13.43
N GLY A 905 -12.66 41.13 12.86
CA GLY A 905 -12.23 41.30 11.48
C GLY A 905 -13.35 41.01 10.46
N THR A 906 -13.03 41.20 9.18
CA THR A 906 -13.98 41.01 8.07
C THR A 906 -13.52 39.92 7.11
N LEU A 907 -14.50 39.13 6.65
CA LEU A 907 -14.46 38.21 5.51
C LEU A 907 -15.55 38.65 4.52
#